data_AF-A0A832LWF7-F1
#
_entry.id   AF-A0A832LWF7-F1
#
_cell.length_a   1.000
_cell.length_b   1.000
_cell.length_c   1.000
_cell.angle_alpha   90.00
_cell.angle_beta   90.00
_cell.angle_gamma   90.00
#
_symmetry.space_group_name_H-M   'P 1'
#
loop_
_entity.id
_entity.type
_entity.pdbx_description
1 polymer ?
#
loop_
_entity_poly.entity_id
_entity_poly.type
_entity_poly.pdbx_seq_one_letter_code
_entity_poly.pdbx_strand_id
1 'polypeptide(L)'
;MKTNSNSFLPKIKDFLASLKISGGSCLHFATLLLILALAAIIRLLPLRWGFFISEFDPYQQYRMAEYIVNNGFKAWFSWHDIMSWYPWGRDISTTNYPGVSFTAALLYMLLQDLGVSITLYQLCVIFPIIMGVATCLAAYLLGREWGKSIGLLSALFLAFNTSHITRTSLGFFDDETIGIFTMLLFFMFYLKALSNSRSLRASIIYALLAGLSLGYIGMGWGAFRYPASLIALFTLVLVLLKRYSTRLLIVYSITYSIFFLISLQIPKLGYSFISEWSTLALFLIFIILIGCEVFERASSFRGKILAALAFAIILVGGTVILWSKGLIGPLAGKFAAIVNPLVRLEMPLVESVAEHRPGTWSSFFYEFGALIILGLFGFLFSLQKRRNNDLFLILFGLSSIYFAGSFVRLTIILAPALSLLSAIGVIELAKPSLDILKEKIIFPKKKIKFESRVAREFGAAILLILLIIITPTLYYASNSAYAPTTIATSSIPTAPSGEEASKYQDWLQALIWMKENLPKNAVVFSWWDYGYWITAIADKRSMADNGTLNFTQIALIARTFLSNETEAIPTLKSYNVTHIAIFVTWTRGQSGIQYYGFGEDNKWYWMARIGNGSSYDGKIVHFYEKRSAQEVKYYRVITLNNQIIANETIADRNGINENTMLGKLIVMGINPSQASSDYFKLVYASQPNRFVFIYEVSYPALSELTLSLSKSEILYGEAVNLYGRLTSKGEGLNNKLVTLEYSKDGGLTWENIGTSITAINGSYVYSWLPGSGVYLIRSRWDGEAGKYTKAFSQTLSLTVSNASLLLNLSLTPSSLNLGENVEIEVSSLTQGNVTIQYSLDKVNWFNLTKGTLTQNIFKTIWKPEKPGTYYVKALLVTKEGSSISSEIKTLIVKTG
;
A
#
# COMPACT_ATOMS: atom_id res chain seq x y z
N MET A 1 -58.56 12.12 62.14
CA MET A 1 -57.60 11.47 61.21
C MET A 1 -56.19 11.95 61.54
N LYS A 2 -55.39 11.13 62.24
CA LYS A 2 -53.94 11.34 62.39
C LYS A 2 -53.25 10.03 62.05
N THR A 3 -52.30 10.16 61.14
CA THR A 3 -51.66 9.12 60.33
C THR A 3 -50.54 8.40 61.08
N ASN A 4 -50.58 7.07 61.04
CA ASN A 4 -49.47 6.19 61.40
C ASN A 4 -48.38 6.25 60.31
N SER A 5 -47.28 6.95 60.56
CA SER A 5 -46.06 6.89 59.75
C SER A 5 -44.88 6.52 60.64
N ASN A 6 -44.63 5.21 60.85
CA ASN A 6 -43.37 4.71 61.43
C ASN A 6 -43.17 3.20 61.21
N SER A 7 -43.13 2.72 59.95
CA SER A 7 -42.83 1.31 59.65
C SER A 7 -41.84 1.06 58.49
N PHE A 8 -41.27 2.11 57.89
CA PHE A 8 -40.39 1.96 56.71
C PHE A 8 -38.88 1.99 57.03
N LEU A 9 -38.46 2.73 58.06
CA LEU A 9 -37.06 2.88 58.46
C LEU A 9 -36.39 1.60 59.02
N PRO A 10 -37.08 0.72 59.78
CA PRO A 10 -36.46 -0.53 60.25
C PRO A 10 -36.12 -1.50 59.10
N LYS A 11 -36.99 -1.58 58.08
CA LYS A 11 -36.80 -2.48 56.93
C LYS A 11 -35.61 -2.11 56.05
N ILE A 12 -35.25 -0.83 55.95
CA ILE A 12 -34.06 -0.39 55.22
C ILE A 12 -32.78 -0.72 56.01
N LYS A 13 -32.81 -0.57 57.34
CA LYS A 13 -31.70 -0.97 58.20
C LYS A 13 -31.48 -2.50 58.18
N ASP A 14 -32.55 -3.28 58.17
CA ASP A 14 -32.48 -4.74 58.05
C ASP A 14 -32.07 -5.19 56.64
N PHE A 15 -32.48 -4.47 55.59
CA PHE A 15 -32.02 -4.69 54.21
C PHE A 15 -30.53 -4.37 54.04
N LEU A 16 -30.05 -3.25 54.61
CA LEU A 16 -28.63 -2.89 54.65
C LEU A 16 -27.81 -3.82 55.55
N ALA A 17 -28.40 -4.34 56.64
CA ALA A 17 -27.77 -5.36 57.49
C ALA A 17 -27.73 -6.76 56.83
N SER A 18 -28.65 -7.06 55.91
CA SER A 18 -28.62 -8.26 55.07
C SER A 18 -27.51 -8.23 54.00
N LEU A 19 -27.01 -7.03 53.68
CA LEU A 19 -25.82 -6.78 52.85
C LEU A 19 -24.53 -6.78 53.69
N LYS A 20 -24.38 -7.69 54.66
CA LYS A 20 -23.08 -7.99 55.28
C LYS A 20 -22.15 -8.63 54.24
N ILE A 21 -21.58 -7.81 53.37
CA ILE A 21 -20.52 -8.20 52.44
C ILE A 21 -19.31 -8.57 53.29
N SER A 22 -18.94 -9.85 53.30
CA SER A 22 -17.69 -10.34 53.89
C SER A 22 -16.52 -9.46 53.42
N GLY A 23 -15.65 -9.01 54.34
CA GLY A 23 -14.48 -8.19 54.00
C GLY A 23 -13.60 -8.78 52.89
N GLY A 24 -13.53 -10.12 52.80
CA GLY A 24 -12.84 -10.81 51.70
C GLY A 24 -13.53 -10.69 50.33
N SER A 25 -14.86 -10.56 50.30
CA SER A 25 -15.61 -10.28 49.06
C SER A 25 -15.47 -8.81 48.64
N CYS A 26 -15.37 -7.89 49.60
CA CYS A 26 -15.09 -6.48 49.33
C CYS A 26 -13.69 -6.30 48.72
N LEU A 27 -12.66 -6.94 49.30
CA LEU A 27 -11.29 -6.93 48.75
C LEU A 27 -11.23 -7.54 47.34
N HIS A 28 -11.94 -8.65 47.12
CA HIS A 28 -12.02 -9.29 45.80
C HIS A 28 -12.68 -8.37 44.75
N PHE A 29 -13.73 -7.64 45.13
CA PHE A 29 -14.37 -6.69 44.23
C PHE A 29 -13.50 -5.46 43.98
N ALA A 30 -12.87 -4.91 45.02
CA ALA A 30 -11.95 -3.77 44.91
C ALA A 30 -10.74 -4.09 44.02
N THR A 31 -10.15 -5.28 44.15
CA THR A 31 -9.04 -5.73 43.30
C THR A 31 -9.47 -5.92 41.84
N LEU A 32 -10.67 -6.46 41.59
CA LEU A 32 -11.21 -6.53 40.23
C LEU A 32 -11.40 -5.12 39.64
N LEU A 33 -11.99 -4.20 40.40
CA LEU A 33 -12.21 -2.82 39.96
C LEU A 33 -10.88 -2.11 39.66
N LEU A 34 -9.85 -2.33 40.49
CA LEU A 34 -8.50 -1.82 40.24
C LEU A 34 -7.91 -2.38 38.94
N ILE A 35 -8.07 -3.68 38.67
CA ILE A 35 -7.60 -4.30 37.42
C ILE A 35 -8.31 -3.68 36.21
N LEU A 36 -9.63 -3.46 36.30
CA LEU A 36 -10.40 -2.83 35.22
C LEU A 36 -10.01 -1.37 35.01
N ALA A 37 -9.76 -0.62 36.09
CA ALA A 37 -9.26 0.75 36.02
C ALA A 37 -7.86 0.81 35.37
N LEU A 38 -6.94 -0.09 35.76
CA LEU A 38 -5.63 -0.21 35.14
C LEU A 38 -5.74 -0.57 33.65
N ALA A 39 -6.63 -1.49 33.29
CA ALA A 39 -6.89 -1.85 31.91
C ALA A 39 -7.36 -0.64 31.06
N ALA A 40 -8.18 0.25 31.64
CA ALA A 40 -8.60 1.50 31.00
C ALA A 40 -7.44 2.49 30.86
N ILE A 41 -6.69 2.74 31.94
CA ILE A 41 -5.59 3.71 31.97
C ILE A 41 -4.51 3.38 30.94
N ILE A 42 -4.13 2.10 30.84
CA ILE A 42 -3.10 1.65 29.89
C ILE A 42 -3.56 1.89 28.44
N ARG A 43 -4.83 1.63 28.13
CA ARG A 43 -5.39 1.84 26.78
C ARG A 43 -5.59 3.31 26.44
N LEU A 44 -5.62 4.20 27.43
CA LEU A 44 -5.67 5.65 27.28
C LEU A 44 -4.30 6.30 27.05
N LEU A 45 -3.19 5.57 27.23
CA LEU A 45 -1.84 6.12 27.03
C LEU A 45 -1.60 6.78 25.67
N PRO A 46 -2.15 6.28 24.54
CA PRO A 46 -1.99 6.93 23.23
C PRO A 46 -2.62 8.33 23.12
N LEU A 47 -3.46 8.76 24.07
CA LEU A 47 -4.09 10.09 24.08
C LEU A 47 -3.06 11.23 23.96
N ARG A 48 -1.83 11.01 24.40
CA ARG A 48 -0.73 11.98 24.33
C ARG A 48 -0.31 12.33 22.89
N TRP A 49 -0.57 11.45 21.93
CA TRP A 49 -0.25 11.65 20.51
C TRP A 49 -1.37 12.34 19.74
N GLY A 50 -2.50 12.58 20.40
CA GLY A 50 -3.70 13.13 19.80
C GLY A 50 -4.86 12.14 19.79
N PHE A 51 -6.03 12.68 19.50
CA PHE A 51 -7.28 11.95 19.60
C PHE A 51 -7.73 11.54 18.19
N PHE A 52 -7.12 10.46 17.70
CA PHE A 52 -7.31 9.97 16.34
C PHE A 52 -7.71 8.49 16.29
N ILE A 53 -8.42 8.11 15.23
CA ILE A 53 -8.57 6.70 14.85
C ILE A 53 -7.18 6.20 14.39
N SER A 54 -6.83 4.98 14.80
CA SER A 54 -5.58 4.34 14.44
C SER A 54 -5.80 3.32 13.33
N GLU A 55 -4.74 2.98 12.62
CA GLU A 55 -4.67 2.08 11.47
C GLU A 55 -5.50 2.52 10.27
N PHE A 56 -5.44 1.73 9.20
CA PHE A 56 -6.19 1.97 7.97
C PHE A 56 -7.61 1.42 8.04
N ASP A 57 -7.77 0.17 8.51
CA ASP A 57 -9.04 -0.58 8.52
C ASP A 57 -10.17 0.10 9.35
N PRO A 58 -9.89 0.67 10.55
CA PRO A 58 -10.91 1.31 11.38
C PRO A 58 -11.64 2.50 10.74
N TYR A 59 -11.04 3.18 9.76
CA TYR A 59 -11.69 4.28 9.06
C TYR A 59 -12.88 3.82 8.22
N GLN A 60 -12.83 2.59 7.68
CA GLN A 60 -13.97 2.02 6.97
C GLN A 60 -15.12 1.71 7.93
N GLN A 61 -14.80 1.20 9.13
CA GLN A 61 -15.79 0.92 10.18
C GLN A 61 -16.47 2.22 10.66
N TYR A 62 -15.70 3.29 10.82
CA TYR A 62 -16.20 4.63 11.14
C TYR A 62 -17.16 5.12 10.06
N ARG A 63 -16.77 5.05 8.78
CA ARG A 63 -17.60 5.48 7.65
C ARG A 63 -18.91 4.69 7.55
N MET A 64 -18.87 3.38 7.82
CA MET A 64 -20.07 2.56 7.93
C MET A 64 -20.97 2.98 9.10
N ALA A 65 -20.40 3.29 10.27
CA ALA A 65 -21.16 3.78 11.42
C ALA A 65 -21.79 5.15 11.14
N GLU A 66 -21.06 6.07 10.50
CA GLU A 66 -21.54 7.39 10.09
C GLU A 66 -22.70 7.29 9.10
N TYR A 67 -22.60 6.39 8.12
CA TYR A 67 -23.68 6.11 7.18
C TYR A 67 -24.96 5.59 7.87
N ILE A 68 -24.81 4.69 8.87
CA ILE A 68 -25.94 4.14 9.63
C ILE A 68 -26.61 5.22 10.48
N VAL A 69 -25.84 6.08 11.14
CA VAL A 69 -26.39 7.17 11.96
C VAL A 69 -27.17 8.18 11.10
N ASN A 70 -26.65 8.49 9.90
CA ASN A 70 -27.27 9.49 9.02
C ASN A 70 -28.48 8.95 8.25
N ASN A 71 -28.49 7.68 7.82
CA ASN A 71 -29.51 7.12 6.93
C ASN A 71 -30.37 6.00 7.57
N GLY A 72 -30.02 5.55 8.77
CA GLY A 72 -30.67 4.47 9.50
C GLY A 72 -30.14 3.06 9.18
N PHE A 73 -30.42 2.10 10.07
CA PHE A 73 -29.94 0.71 9.96
C PHE A 73 -30.36 -0.01 8.67
N LYS A 74 -31.57 0.27 8.16
CA LYS A 74 -32.08 -0.39 6.95
C LYS A 74 -31.31 0.03 5.70
N ALA A 75 -30.88 1.29 5.62
CA ALA A 75 -30.17 1.83 4.46
C ALA A 75 -28.83 1.13 4.22
N TRP A 76 -28.17 0.63 5.27
CA TRP A 76 -26.90 -0.07 5.18
C TRP A 76 -26.98 -1.33 4.30
N PHE A 77 -28.10 -2.05 4.32
CA PHE A 77 -28.26 -3.29 3.54
C PHE A 77 -28.33 -3.04 2.03
N SER A 78 -28.79 -1.87 1.60
CA SER A 78 -28.91 -1.45 0.20
C SER A 78 -27.81 -0.47 -0.24
N TRP A 79 -26.78 -0.27 0.59
CA TRP A 79 -25.77 0.73 0.31
C TRP A 79 -24.74 0.24 -0.70
N HIS A 80 -24.76 0.88 -1.88
CA HIS A 80 -23.71 0.79 -2.90
C HIS A 80 -22.79 2.01 -2.79
N ASP A 81 -21.52 1.79 -2.44
CA ASP A 81 -20.52 2.82 -2.29
C ASP A 81 -19.78 3.09 -3.60
N ILE A 82 -20.02 4.24 -4.22
CA ILE A 82 -19.36 4.67 -5.46
C ILE A 82 -17.98 5.34 -5.23
N MET A 83 -17.59 5.58 -3.98
CA MET A 83 -16.32 6.24 -3.65
C MET A 83 -15.15 5.24 -3.58
N SER A 84 -15.43 4.01 -3.15
CA SER A 84 -14.44 2.93 -3.11
C SER A 84 -14.51 2.11 -4.39
N TRP A 85 -13.37 1.56 -4.85
CA TRP A 85 -13.31 0.71 -6.04
C TRP A 85 -13.84 1.37 -7.32
N TYR A 86 -13.49 2.64 -7.56
CA TYR A 86 -13.88 3.34 -8.79
C TYR A 86 -13.33 2.61 -10.05
N PRO A 87 -14.11 2.48 -11.15
CA PRO A 87 -15.47 3.00 -11.38
C PRO A 87 -16.61 2.07 -10.95
N TRP A 88 -16.30 0.85 -10.50
CA TRP A 88 -17.32 -0.19 -10.26
C TRP A 88 -18.13 0.04 -8.98
N GLY A 89 -17.54 0.67 -7.97
CA GLY A 89 -18.15 0.79 -6.66
C GLY A 89 -18.07 -0.50 -5.85
N ARG A 90 -18.63 -0.47 -4.64
CA ARG A 90 -18.61 -1.58 -3.68
C ARG A 90 -19.95 -1.71 -2.97
N ASP A 91 -20.56 -2.90 -3.02
CA ASP A 91 -21.71 -3.22 -2.17
C ASP A 91 -21.23 -3.50 -0.75
N ILE A 92 -21.61 -2.63 0.19
CA ILE A 92 -21.10 -2.69 1.55
C ILE A 92 -21.68 -3.90 2.31
N SER A 93 -22.94 -4.25 2.04
CA SER A 93 -23.66 -5.30 2.75
C SER A 93 -23.13 -6.71 2.47
N THR A 94 -22.64 -6.97 1.26
CA THR A 94 -22.09 -8.28 0.86
C THR A 94 -20.60 -8.40 1.16
N THR A 95 -19.89 -7.29 1.31
CA THR A 95 -18.42 -7.29 1.47
C THR A 95 -17.97 -7.12 2.91
N ASN A 96 -18.77 -6.50 3.79
CA ASN A 96 -18.41 -6.21 5.18
C ASN A 96 -19.27 -6.95 6.21
N TYR A 97 -18.73 -7.05 7.42
CA TYR A 97 -19.45 -7.54 8.59
C TYR A 97 -20.10 -6.35 9.32
N PRO A 98 -21.41 -6.38 9.63
CA PRO A 98 -22.10 -5.22 10.21
C PRO A 98 -21.82 -5.00 11.71
N GLY A 99 -21.30 -6.00 12.43
CA GLY A 99 -21.35 -6.06 13.88
C GLY A 99 -20.70 -4.86 14.61
N VAL A 100 -19.53 -4.41 14.16
CA VAL A 100 -18.82 -3.29 14.82
C VAL A 100 -19.55 -1.97 14.61
N SER A 101 -19.82 -1.61 13.36
CA SER A 101 -20.52 -0.37 13.03
C SER A 101 -21.93 -0.31 13.61
N PHE A 102 -22.66 -1.45 13.66
CA PHE A 102 -24.00 -1.49 14.24
C PHE A 102 -23.97 -1.26 15.74
N THR A 103 -23.03 -1.89 16.46
CA THR A 103 -22.89 -1.71 17.90
C THR A 103 -22.44 -0.30 18.26
N ALA A 104 -21.53 0.30 17.48
CA ALA A 104 -21.13 1.68 17.69
C ALA A 104 -22.26 2.68 17.40
N ALA A 105 -23.00 2.50 16.30
CA ALA A 105 -24.15 3.34 15.97
C ALA A 105 -25.26 3.23 17.01
N LEU A 106 -25.58 2.02 17.47
CA LEU A 106 -26.57 1.80 18.53
C LEU A 106 -26.14 2.47 19.84
N LEU A 107 -24.88 2.30 20.23
CA LEU A 107 -24.34 2.95 21.43
C LEU A 107 -24.37 4.48 21.30
N TYR A 108 -24.06 5.02 20.13
CA TYR A 108 -24.14 6.45 19.86
C TYR A 108 -25.56 6.99 20.02
N MET A 109 -26.54 6.34 19.39
CA MET A 109 -27.95 6.75 19.49
C MET A 109 -28.45 6.70 20.94
N LEU A 110 -28.13 5.63 21.68
CA LEU A 110 -28.49 5.51 23.09
C LEU A 110 -27.84 6.61 23.96
N LEU A 111 -26.60 6.98 23.69
CA LEU A 111 -25.91 8.04 24.44
C LEU A 111 -26.51 9.43 24.14
N GLN A 112 -26.90 9.68 22.89
CA GLN A 112 -27.60 10.91 22.50
C GLN A 112 -28.97 11.00 23.18
N ASP A 113 -29.73 9.90 23.20
CA ASP A 113 -31.02 9.82 23.89
C ASP A 113 -30.90 10.04 25.41
N LEU A 114 -29.77 9.66 26.00
CA LEU A 114 -29.43 9.93 27.40
C LEU A 114 -28.93 11.37 27.66
N GLY A 115 -28.85 12.21 26.62
CA GLY A 115 -28.44 13.61 26.71
C GLY A 115 -26.92 13.84 26.75
N VAL A 116 -26.12 12.87 26.32
CA VAL A 116 -24.65 12.99 26.31
C VAL A 116 -24.16 13.57 24.97
N SER A 117 -23.65 14.80 24.99
CA SER A 117 -23.18 15.54 23.81
C SER A 117 -21.78 15.12 23.32
N ILE A 118 -21.67 13.91 22.73
CA ILE A 118 -20.42 13.39 22.15
C ILE A 118 -20.56 13.29 20.61
N THR A 119 -19.48 13.52 19.85
CA THR A 119 -19.50 13.27 18.38
C THR A 119 -19.31 11.79 18.05
N LEU A 120 -19.83 11.31 16.92
CA LEU A 120 -19.67 9.90 16.53
C LEU A 120 -18.19 9.50 16.44
N TYR A 121 -17.36 10.39 15.89
CA TYR A 121 -15.91 10.19 15.82
C TYR A 121 -15.29 10.00 17.21
N GLN A 122 -15.71 10.80 18.20
CA GLN A 122 -15.24 10.65 19.58
C GLN A 122 -15.63 9.33 20.22
N LEU A 123 -16.86 8.86 19.96
CA LEU A 123 -17.27 7.55 20.43
C LEU A 123 -16.42 6.44 19.79
N CYS A 124 -16.18 6.50 18.48
CA CYS A 124 -15.38 5.48 17.78
C CYS A 124 -13.95 5.41 18.30
N VAL A 125 -13.34 6.53 18.69
CA VAL A 125 -11.99 6.55 19.28
C VAL A 125 -11.96 5.91 20.68
N ILE A 126 -13.01 6.09 21.49
CA ILE A 126 -13.10 5.56 22.87
C ILE A 126 -13.63 4.11 22.91
N PHE A 127 -14.41 3.70 21.92
CA PHE A 127 -15.08 2.39 21.84
C PHE A 127 -14.15 1.20 22.13
N PRO A 128 -12.93 1.11 21.57
CA PRO A 128 -12.01 -0.01 21.81
C PRO A 128 -11.62 -0.15 23.29
N ILE A 129 -11.58 0.96 24.03
CA ILE A 129 -11.23 0.99 25.45
C ILE A 129 -12.35 0.34 26.25
N ILE A 130 -13.60 0.72 25.98
CA ILE A 130 -14.79 0.15 26.63
C ILE A 130 -14.82 -1.36 26.39
N MET A 131 -14.62 -1.78 25.14
CA MET A 131 -14.59 -3.20 24.79
C MET A 131 -13.39 -3.92 25.39
N GLY A 132 -12.20 -3.32 25.43
CA GLY A 132 -11.00 -3.89 26.04
C GLY A 132 -11.16 -4.15 27.54
N VAL A 133 -11.77 -3.20 28.28
CA VAL A 133 -12.11 -3.40 29.71
C VAL A 133 -13.17 -4.48 29.87
N ALA A 134 -14.19 -4.50 29.01
CA ALA A 134 -15.20 -5.54 29.01
C ALA A 134 -14.59 -6.93 28.72
N THR A 135 -13.58 -7.03 27.86
CA THR A 135 -12.83 -8.27 27.60
C THR A 135 -12.05 -8.73 28.82
N CYS A 136 -11.39 -7.83 29.56
CA CYS A 136 -10.74 -8.18 30.83
C CYS A 136 -11.75 -8.71 31.86
N LEU A 137 -12.95 -8.14 31.92
CA LEU A 137 -14.04 -8.66 32.75
C LEU A 137 -14.50 -10.05 32.26
N ALA A 138 -14.68 -10.25 30.96
CA ALA A 138 -15.03 -11.55 30.39
C ALA A 138 -13.95 -12.62 30.69
N ALA A 139 -12.67 -12.25 30.63
CA ALA A 139 -11.55 -13.11 31.01
C ALA A 139 -11.58 -13.49 32.49
N TYR A 140 -11.90 -12.55 33.39
CA TYR A 140 -12.13 -12.83 34.80
C TYR A 140 -13.28 -13.85 34.97
N LEU A 141 -14.40 -13.64 34.29
CA LEU A 141 -15.57 -14.51 34.40
C LEU A 141 -15.30 -15.93 33.87
N LEU A 142 -14.51 -16.07 32.82
CA LEU A 142 -14.04 -17.35 32.30
C LEU A 142 -13.05 -18.00 33.28
N GLY A 143 -12.01 -17.29 33.71
CA GLY A 143 -11.00 -17.80 34.64
C GLY A 143 -11.55 -18.20 36.01
N ARG A 144 -12.67 -17.60 36.43
CA ARG A 144 -13.41 -17.97 37.65
C ARG A 144 -13.88 -19.43 37.67
N GLU A 145 -14.05 -20.07 36.51
CA GLU A 145 -14.40 -21.49 36.40
C GLU A 145 -13.30 -22.42 36.96
N TRP A 146 -12.05 -21.95 37.03
CA TRP A 146 -10.94 -22.66 37.69
C TRP A 146 -10.71 -22.21 39.13
N GLY A 147 -11.05 -20.96 39.46
CA GLY A 147 -10.98 -20.40 40.80
C GLY A 147 -11.04 -18.88 40.81
N LYS A 148 -11.50 -18.27 41.91
CA LYS A 148 -11.62 -16.81 42.04
C LYS A 148 -10.28 -16.08 41.81
N SER A 149 -9.19 -16.59 42.38
CA SER A 149 -7.86 -16.01 42.22
C SER A 149 -7.33 -16.16 40.79
N ILE A 150 -7.61 -17.29 40.13
CA ILE A 150 -7.23 -17.54 38.72
C ILE A 150 -7.94 -16.54 37.81
N GLY A 151 -9.23 -16.26 38.08
CA GLY A 151 -9.97 -15.20 37.39
C GLY A 151 -9.30 -13.84 37.51
N LEU A 152 -8.90 -13.41 38.72
CA LEU A 152 -8.27 -12.10 38.92
C LEU A 152 -6.93 -12.00 38.17
N LEU A 153 -6.06 -13.00 38.31
CA LEU A 153 -4.77 -13.00 37.60
C LEU A 153 -4.94 -13.10 36.09
N SER A 154 -5.91 -13.87 35.59
CA SER A 154 -6.20 -13.96 34.16
C SER A 154 -6.62 -12.62 33.58
N ALA A 155 -7.45 -11.85 34.31
CA ALA A 155 -7.84 -10.51 33.90
C ALA A 155 -6.67 -9.52 33.97
N LEU A 156 -5.82 -9.60 35.00
CA LEU A 156 -4.62 -8.78 35.11
C LEU A 156 -3.64 -9.06 33.95
N PHE A 157 -3.36 -10.33 33.67
CA PHE A 157 -2.45 -10.70 32.59
C PHE A 157 -3.00 -10.35 31.21
N LEU A 158 -4.32 -10.39 31.00
CA LEU A 158 -4.91 -9.92 29.74
C LEU A 158 -4.95 -8.38 29.63
N ALA A 159 -5.11 -7.69 30.76
CA ALA A 159 -5.05 -6.23 30.83
C ALA A 159 -3.67 -5.71 30.40
N PHE A 160 -2.61 -6.41 30.79
CA PHE A 160 -1.19 -6.14 30.46
C PHE A 160 -0.63 -7.09 29.38
N ASN A 161 -1.46 -7.55 28.43
CA ASN A 161 -0.97 -8.34 27.30
C ASN A 161 -0.73 -7.44 26.08
N THR A 162 0.50 -7.43 25.55
CA THR A 162 0.90 -6.60 24.41
C THR A 162 0.04 -6.85 23.17
N SER A 163 -0.18 -8.11 22.79
CA SER A 163 -0.98 -8.48 21.61
C SER A 163 -2.44 -8.04 21.74
N HIS A 164 -3.00 -8.06 22.95
CA HIS A 164 -4.37 -7.60 23.20
C HIS A 164 -4.46 -6.06 23.27
N ILE A 165 -3.48 -5.39 23.88
CA ILE A 165 -3.45 -3.92 24.01
C ILE A 165 -3.38 -3.24 22.65
N THR A 166 -2.47 -3.67 21.77
CA THR A 166 -2.25 -3.05 20.44
C THR A 166 -3.50 -3.04 19.56
N ARG A 167 -4.44 -3.94 19.84
CA ARG A 167 -5.71 -4.11 19.10
C ARG A 167 -6.95 -3.69 19.91
N THR A 168 -6.75 -3.09 21.09
CA THR A 168 -7.82 -2.54 21.95
C THR A 168 -7.46 -1.19 22.54
N SER A 169 -6.38 -0.57 22.04
CA SER A 169 -5.93 0.76 22.43
C SER A 169 -6.84 1.85 21.84
N LEU A 170 -6.74 3.05 22.40
CA LEU A 170 -7.43 4.23 21.89
C LEU A 170 -7.29 4.35 20.36
N GLY A 171 -8.43 4.52 19.67
CA GLY A 171 -8.47 4.69 18.21
C GLY A 171 -8.49 3.40 17.38
N PHE A 172 -8.17 2.23 17.93
CA PHE A 172 -8.19 0.95 17.17
C PHE A 172 -9.63 0.40 17.04
N PHE A 173 -10.47 1.06 16.23
CA PHE A 173 -11.89 0.74 16.05
C PHE A 173 -12.10 -0.36 14.98
N ASP A 174 -11.72 -1.59 15.30
CA ASP A 174 -11.79 -2.73 14.37
C ASP A 174 -12.53 -3.97 14.96
N ASP A 175 -12.75 -4.97 14.10
CA ASP A 175 -13.46 -6.23 14.34
C ASP A 175 -12.95 -7.00 15.57
N GLU A 176 -11.64 -6.99 15.83
CA GLU A 176 -11.01 -7.71 16.93
C GLU A 176 -11.53 -7.28 18.31
N THR A 177 -11.90 -6.01 18.46
CA THR A 177 -12.33 -5.43 19.75
C THR A 177 -13.58 -6.14 20.29
N ILE A 178 -14.56 -6.38 19.42
CA ILE A 178 -15.80 -7.09 19.75
C ILE A 178 -15.59 -8.61 19.66
N GLY A 179 -14.75 -9.05 18.72
CA GLY A 179 -14.47 -10.45 18.45
C GLY A 179 -13.97 -11.20 19.68
N ILE A 180 -12.91 -10.70 20.34
CA ILE A 180 -12.32 -11.38 21.51
C ILE A 180 -13.26 -11.34 22.71
N PHE A 181 -13.87 -10.19 22.98
CA PHE A 181 -14.83 -10.01 24.07
C PHE A 181 -15.90 -11.09 24.00
N THR A 182 -16.53 -11.20 22.84
CA THR A 182 -17.65 -12.11 22.63
C THR A 182 -17.18 -13.57 22.55
N MET A 183 -15.97 -13.83 22.04
CA MET A 183 -15.34 -15.16 22.07
C MET A 183 -15.18 -15.68 23.51
N LEU A 184 -14.71 -14.85 24.43
CA LEU A 184 -14.57 -15.25 25.84
C LEU A 184 -15.93 -15.48 26.51
N LEU A 185 -16.93 -14.65 26.19
CA LEU A 185 -18.30 -14.87 26.65
C LEU A 185 -18.87 -16.19 26.12
N PHE A 186 -18.67 -16.49 24.84
CA PHE A 186 -19.07 -17.75 24.22
C PHE A 186 -18.46 -18.94 24.94
N PHE A 187 -17.14 -18.95 25.17
CA PHE A 187 -16.48 -20.02 25.91
C PHE A 187 -17.01 -20.14 27.34
N MET A 188 -17.20 -19.01 28.03
CA MET A 188 -17.74 -19.01 29.39
C MET A 188 -19.16 -19.60 29.43
N PHE A 189 -20.06 -19.15 28.56
CA PHE A 189 -21.44 -19.64 28.52
C PHE A 189 -21.49 -21.12 28.14
N TYR A 190 -20.68 -21.56 27.17
CA TYR A 190 -20.63 -22.96 26.75
C TYR A 190 -20.12 -23.89 27.87
N LEU A 191 -19.03 -23.53 28.55
CA LEU A 191 -18.52 -24.31 29.68
C LEU A 191 -19.52 -24.33 30.85
N LYS A 192 -20.20 -23.22 31.12
CA LYS A 192 -21.27 -23.16 32.13
C LYS A 192 -22.47 -24.03 31.76
N ALA A 193 -22.82 -24.10 30.47
CA ALA A 193 -23.89 -24.94 29.97
C ALA A 193 -23.57 -26.43 30.17
N LEU A 194 -22.28 -26.83 30.05
CA LEU A 194 -21.83 -28.21 30.24
C LEU A 194 -21.63 -28.61 31.71
N SER A 195 -21.62 -27.66 32.64
CA SER A 195 -21.35 -27.94 34.05
C SER A 195 -22.43 -28.81 34.70
N ASN A 196 -22.01 -29.91 35.33
CA ASN A 196 -22.93 -30.86 35.97
C ASN A 196 -23.60 -30.33 37.25
N SER A 197 -23.09 -29.25 37.83
CA SER A 197 -23.63 -28.66 39.06
C SER A 197 -24.89 -27.84 38.85
N ARG A 198 -25.32 -27.62 37.60
CA ARG A 198 -26.45 -26.76 37.25
C ARG A 198 -27.64 -27.57 36.76
N SER A 199 -28.83 -27.01 36.98
CA SER A 199 -30.08 -27.58 36.46
C SER A 199 -30.11 -27.59 34.93
N LEU A 200 -30.90 -28.48 34.35
CA LEU A 200 -31.03 -28.61 32.90
C LEU A 200 -31.63 -27.32 32.27
N ARG A 201 -32.55 -26.64 32.96
CA ARG A 201 -33.08 -25.33 32.54
C ARG A 201 -31.99 -24.27 32.45
N ALA A 202 -31.12 -24.18 33.46
CA ALA A 202 -30.00 -23.24 33.44
C ALA A 202 -29.01 -23.58 32.32
N SER A 203 -28.74 -24.87 32.09
CA SER A 203 -27.90 -25.35 30.97
C SER A 203 -28.44 -24.90 29.61
N ILE A 204 -29.74 -25.02 29.37
CA ILE A 204 -30.40 -24.54 28.14
C ILE A 204 -30.24 -23.02 27.99
N ILE A 205 -30.49 -22.23 29.04
CA ILE A 205 -30.33 -20.77 28.98
C ILE A 205 -28.89 -20.39 28.61
N TYR A 206 -27.89 -21.04 29.21
CA TYR A 206 -26.50 -20.80 28.85
C TYR A 206 -26.16 -21.27 27.42
N ALA A 207 -26.76 -22.35 26.93
CA ALA A 207 -26.59 -22.80 25.54
C ALA A 207 -27.20 -21.79 24.54
N LEU A 208 -28.35 -21.19 24.87
CA LEU A 208 -28.96 -20.11 24.09
C LEU A 208 -28.03 -18.89 24.05
N LEU A 209 -27.55 -18.44 25.22
CA LEU A 209 -26.61 -17.31 25.32
C LEU A 209 -25.29 -17.57 24.59
N ALA A 210 -24.78 -18.80 24.62
CA ALA A 210 -23.61 -19.21 23.86
C ALA A 210 -23.89 -19.13 22.34
N GLY A 211 -25.04 -19.60 21.87
CA GLY A 211 -25.45 -19.49 20.47
C GLY A 211 -25.60 -18.05 20.00
N LEU A 212 -26.22 -17.19 20.82
CA LEU A 212 -26.34 -15.74 20.55
C LEU A 212 -24.97 -15.06 20.50
N SER A 213 -24.07 -15.40 21.43
CA SER A 213 -22.71 -14.87 21.44
C SER A 213 -21.94 -15.32 20.20
N LEU A 214 -22.01 -16.60 19.82
CA LEU A 214 -21.35 -17.09 18.61
C LEU A 214 -21.93 -16.45 17.33
N GLY A 215 -23.25 -16.26 17.26
CA GLY A 215 -23.91 -15.54 16.17
C GLY A 215 -23.47 -14.08 16.08
N TYR A 216 -23.32 -13.40 17.22
CA TYR A 216 -22.83 -12.02 17.26
C TYR A 216 -21.36 -11.90 16.83
N ILE A 217 -20.48 -12.85 17.18
CA ILE A 217 -19.13 -12.90 16.60
C ILE A 217 -19.23 -13.10 15.08
N GLY A 218 -20.14 -13.97 14.61
CA GLY A 218 -20.41 -14.16 13.17
C GLY A 218 -20.79 -12.88 12.43
N MET A 219 -21.50 -11.97 13.11
CA MET A 219 -21.86 -10.64 12.59
C MET A 219 -20.71 -9.64 12.61
N GLY A 220 -19.73 -9.80 13.50
CA GLY A 220 -18.71 -8.78 13.76
C GLY A 220 -17.29 -9.13 13.34
N TRP A 221 -16.92 -10.41 13.27
CA TRP A 221 -15.53 -10.80 13.01
C TRP A 221 -15.41 -12.14 12.29
N GLY A 222 -14.76 -12.14 11.12
CA GLY A 222 -14.62 -13.33 10.27
C GLY A 222 -13.90 -14.52 10.91
N ALA A 223 -13.12 -14.30 11.98
CA ALA A 223 -12.46 -15.36 12.73
C ALA A 223 -13.40 -16.15 13.65
N PHE A 224 -14.72 -15.88 13.67
CA PHE A 224 -15.73 -16.70 14.38
C PHE A 224 -15.62 -18.21 14.05
N ARG A 225 -15.08 -18.55 12.86
CA ARG A 225 -14.77 -19.92 12.44
C ARG A 225 -13.87 -20.64 13.45
N TYR A 226 -12.94 -19.93 14.07
CA TYR A 226 -12.02 -20.49 15.07
C TYR A 226 -12.75 -20.95 16.34
N PRO A 227 -13.47 -20.10 17.11
CA PRO A 227 -14.17 -20.57 18.31
C PRO A 227 -15.25 -21.61 17.98
N ALA A 228 -15.93 -21.50 16.84
CA ALA A 228 -16.88 -22.52 16.37
C ALA A 228 -16.19 -23.88 16.17
N SER A 229 -15.05 -23.92 15.48
CA SER A 229 -14.31 -25.16 15.22
C SER A 229 -13.64 -25.71 16.47
N LEU A 230 -13.18 -24.85 17.38
CA LEU A 230 -12.55 -25.25 18.64
C LEU A 230 -13.54 -25.96 19.57
N ILE A 231 -14.77 -25.47 19.68
CA ILE A 231 -15.82 -26.15 20.47
C ILE A 231 -16.22 -27.48 19.84
N ALA A 232 -16.24 -27.54 18.51
CA ALA A 232 -16.48 -28.78 17.79
C ALA A 232 -15.36 -29.80 18.06
N LEU A 233 -14.09 -29.39 17.96
CA LEU A 233 -12.94 -30.22 18.30
C LEU A 233 -12.98 -30.66 19.77
N PHE A 234 -13.26 -29.75 20.70
CA PHE A 234 -13.41 -30.08 22.11
C PHE A 234 -14.48 -31.14 22.35
N THR A 235 -15.62 -31.02 21.66
CA THR A 235 -16.72 -31.98 21.73
C THR A 235 -16.30 -33.35 21.16
N LEU A 236 -15.58 -33.36 20.04
CA LEU A 236 -15.01 -34.59 19.46
C LEU A 236 -14.03 -35.25 20.44
N VAL A 237 -13.12 -34.50 21.07
CA VAL A 237 -12.19 -35.04 22.06
C VAL A 237 -12.92 -35.61 23.28
N LEU A 238 -14.00 -34.98 23.75
CA LEU A 238 -14.81 -35.55 24.84
C LEU A 238 -15.45 -36.89 24.45
N VAL A 239 -15.95 -37.01 23.21
CA VAL A 239 -16.48 -38.28 22.68
C VAL A 239 -15.38 -39.34 22.58
N LEU A 240 -14.20 -39.00 22.05
CA LEU A 240 -13.06 -39.92 21.92
C LEU A 240 -12.54 -40.40 23.30
N LEU A 241 -12.57 -39.54 24.31
CA LEU A 241 -12.23 -39.87 25.69
C LEU A 241 -13.34 -40.63 26.42
N LYS A 242 -14.40 -41.07 25.73
CA LYS A 242 -15.57 -41.76 26.26
C LYS A 242 -16.28 -40.99 27.39
N ARG A 243 -16.28 -39.65 27.30
CA ARG A 243 -16.95 -38.72 28.25
C ARG A 243 -18.21 -38.11 27.65
N TYR A 244 -18.93 -38.87 26.83
CA TYR A 244 -20.20 -38.43 26.25
C TYR A 244 -21.26 -38.24 27.34
N SER A 245 -22.20 -37.32 27.10
CA SER A 245 -23.40 -37.17 27.94
C SER A 245 -24.54 -36.59 27.09
N THR A 246 -25.79 -36.94 27.39
CA THR A 246 -26.96 -36.36 26.70
C THR A 246 -27.02 -34.84 26.84
N ARG A 247 -26.48 -34.28 27.95
CA ARG A 247 -26.34 -32.82 28.12
C ARG A 247 -25.43 -32.21 27.05
N LEU A 248 -24.34 -32.87 26.69
CA LEU A 248 -23.41 -32.40 25.64
C LEU A 248 -24.13 -32.28 24.29
N LEU A 249 -24.94 -33.29 23.92
CA LEU A 249 -25.77 -33.24 22.72
C LEU A 249 -26.75 -32.06 22.77
N ILE A 250 -27.54 -31.91 23.83
CA ILE A 250 -28.51 -30.82 23.96
C ILE A 250 -27.85 -29.44 23.83
N VAL A 251 -26.76 -29.20 24.58
CA VAL A 251 -26.05 -27.93 24.57
C VAL A 251 -25.47 -27.63 23.19
N TYR A 252 -24.78 -28.59 22.58
CA TYR A 252 -24.21 -28.45 21.24
C TYR A 252 -25.32 -28.14 20.21
N SER A 253 -26.41 -28.89 20.25
CA SER A 253 -27.55 -28.74 19.31
C SER A 253 -28.13 -27.32 19.37
N ILE A 254 -28.44 -26.84 20.56
CA ILE A 254 -29.06 -25.51 20.77
C ILE A 254 -28.11 -24.40 20.34
N THR A 255 -26.84 -24.48 20.74
CA THR A 255 -25.84 -23.46 20.44
C THR A 255 -25.62 -23.30 18.93
N TYR A 256 -25.39 -24.40 18.20
CA TYR A 256 -25.16 -24.31 16.74
C TYR A 256 -26.44 -23.99 15.96
N SER A 257 -27.62 -24.43 16.42
CA SER A 257 -28.89 -24.08 15.75
C SER A 257 -29.11 -22.57 15.74
N ILE A 258 -28.94 -21.89 16.87
CA ILE A 258 -29.06 -20.42 16.94
C ILE A 258 -27.98 -19.75 16.09
N PHE A 259 -26.74 -20.24 16.19
CA PHE A 259 -25.64 -19.70 15.41
C PHE A 259 -25.93 -19.74 13.90
N PHE A 260 -26.43 -20.85 13.37
CA PHE A 260 -26.80 -20.95 11.96
C PHE A 260 -27.99 -20.07 11.59
N LEU A 261 -29.01 -19.97 12.46
CA LEU A 261 -30.16 -19.08 12.22
C LEU A 261 -29.73 -17.61 12.04
N ILE A 262 -28.75 -17.15 12.83
CA ILE A 262 -28.20 -15.79 12.70
C ILE A 262 -27.26 -15.69 11.50
N SER A 263 -26.33 -16.63 11.35
CA SER A 263 -25.27 -16.54 10.35
C SER A 263 -25.79 -16.56 8.92
N LEU A 264 -26.87 -17.29 8.65
CA LEU A 264 -27.50 -17.34 7.32
C LEU A 264 -28.18 -16.03 6.91
N GLN A 265 -28.54 -15.18 7.86
CA GLN A 265 -29.15 -13.88 7.59
C GLN A 265 -28.10 -12.80 7.26
N ILE A 266 -26.81 -13.08 7.49
CA ILE A 266 -25.73 -12.14 7.21
C ILE A 266 -25.45 -12.17 5.70
N PRO A 267 -25.65 -11.07 4.94
CA PRO A 267 -25.57 -11.09 3.47
C PRO A 267 -24.21 -11.55 2.94
N LYS A 268 -23.12 -11.23 3.65
CA LYS A 268 -21.76 -11.67 3.33
C LYS A 268 -21.54 -13.18 3.41
N LEU A 269 -22.19 -13.86 4.36
CA LEU A 269 -22.07 -15.32 4.53
C LEU A 269 -23.07 -16.04 3.63
N GLY A 270 -24.33 -15.58 3.62
CA GLY A 270 -25.41 -16.14 2.80
C GLY A 270 -25.55 -17.66 2.91
N TYR A 271 -26.09 -18.27 1.85
CA TYR A 271 -26.23 -19.73 1.76
C TYR A 271 -24.91 -20.45 1.41
N SER A 272 -23.94 -19.75 0.81
CA SER A 272 -22.63 -20.32 0.46
C SER A 272 -21.84 -20.77 1.69
N PHE A 273 -22.12 -20.18 2.85
CA PHE A 273 -21.53 -20.59 4.12
C PHE A 273 -21.87 -22.04 4.51
N ILE A 274 -23.04 -22.58 4.13
CA ILE A 274 -23.43 -23.98 4.46
C ILE A 274 -22.54 -24.99 3.71
N SER A 275 -22.10 -24.65 2.50
CA SER A 275 -21.26 -25.49 1.65
C SER A 275 -19.77 -25.48 2.02
N GLU A 276 -19.34 -24.65 2.97
CA GLU A 276 -17.94 -24.51 3.35
C GLU A 276 -17.43 -25.73 4.16
N TRP A 277 -16.18 -26.17 3.98
CA TRP A 277 -15.58 -27.27 4.77
C TRP A 277 -15.68 -27.05 6.29
N SER A 278 -15.54 -25.80 6.73
CA SER A 278 -15.57 -25.44 8.15
C SER A 278 -16.94 -25.69 8.77
N THR A 279 -18.04 -25.45 8.06
CA THR A 279 -19.41 -25.70 8.54
C THR A 279 -19.81 -27.15 8.41
N LEU A 280 -19.40 -27.82 7.33
CA LEU A 280 -19.59 -29.26 7.16
C LEU A 280 -18.96 -30.06 8.32
N ALA A 281 -17.81 -29.63 8.83
CA ALA A 281 -17.19 -30.24 10.01
C ALA A 281 -18.06 -30.10 11.28
N LEU A 282 -18.79 -29.00 11.44
CA LEU A 282 -19.72 -28.80 12.55
C LEU A 282 -20.92 -29.76 12.45
N PHE A 283 -21.49 -29.90 11.25
CA PHE A 283 -22.57 -30.86 10.99
C PHE A 283 -22.11 -32.31 11.18
N LEU A 284 -20.89 -32.63 10.77
CA LEU A 284 -20.30 -33.95 10.98
C LEU A 284 -20.26 -34.32 12.48
N ILE A 285 -19.81 -33.38 13.33
CA ILE A 285 -19.74 -33.61 14.77
C ILE A 285 -21.13 -33.71 15.39
N PHE A 286 -22.09 -32.91 14.91
CA PHE A 286 -23.49 -33.05 15.30
C PHE A 286 -24.04 -34.46 15.00
N ILE A 287 -23.79 -34.96 13.79
CA ILE A 287 -24.18 -36.32 13.37
C ILE A 287 -23.54 -37.36 14.28
N ILE A 288 -22.24 -37.24 14.57
CA ILE A 288 -21.52 -38.15 15.51
C ILE A 288 -22.19 -38.18 16.88
N LEU A 289 -22.60 -37.03 17.44
CA LEU A 289 -23.27 -36.99 18.73
C LEU A 289 -24.63 -37.70 18.72
N ILE A 290 -25.41 -37.55 17.64
CA ILE A 290 -26.65 -38.31 17.46
C ILE A 290 -26.36 -39.81 17.42
N GLY A 291 -25.32 -40.21 16.67
CA GLY A 291 -24.86 -41.59 16.62
C GLY A 291 -24.51 -42.14 18.02
N CYS A 292 -23.79 -41.37 18.83
CA CYS A 292 -23.47 -41.73 20.21
C CYS A 292 -24.72 -41.90 21.09
N GLU A 293 -25.70 -40.99 21.00
CA GLU A 293 -26.96 -41.09 21.77
C GLU A 293 -27.76 -42.33 21.37
N VAL A 294 -27.86 -42.63 20.07
CA VAL A 294 -28.54 -43.84 19.57
C VAL A 294 -27.83 -45.10 20.07
N PHE A 295 -26.49 -45.10 20.07
CA PHE A 295 -25.67 -46.20 20.56
C PHE A 295 -25.84 -46.44 22.07
N GLU A 296 -25.94 -45.37 22.87
CA GLU A 296 -26.18 -45.47 24.32
C GLU A 296 -27.61 -45.94 24.65
N ARG A 297 -28.61 -45.53 23.87
CA ARG A 297 -30.02 -45.95 24.05
C ARG A 297 -30.31 -47.36 23.55
N ALA A 298 -29.46 -47.93 22.69
CA ALA A 298 -29.63 -49.29 22.20
C ALA A 298 -29.38 -50.33 23.32
N SER A 299 -30.43 -51.06 23.70
CA SER A 299 -30.39 -52.04 24.80
C SER A 299 -29.70 -53.36 24.45
N SER A 300 -29.70 -53.78 23.17
CA SER A 300 -29.15 -55.06 22.72
C SER A 300 -27.82 -54.93 21.99
N PHE A 301 -26.93 -55.91 22.14
CA PHE A 301 -25.65 -55.97 21.42
C PHE A 301 -25.84 -55.94 19.89
N ARG A 302 -26.87 -56.64 19.39
CA ARG A 302 -27.28 -56.58 17.97
C ARG A 302 -27.77 -55.20 17.56
N GLY A 303 -28.53 -54.52 18.42
CA GLY A 303 -28.99 -53.15 18.20
C GLY A 303 -27.84 -52.14 18.14
N LYS A 304 -26.80 -52.33 18.95
CA LYS A 304 -25.58 -51.52 18.92
C LYS A 304 -24.79 -51.69 17.63
N ILE A 305 -24.65 -52.92 17.14
CA ILE A 305 -24.00 -53.20 15.85
C ILE A 305 -24.81 -52.59 14.70
N LEU A 306 -26.14 -52.77 14.70
CA LEU A 306 -27.01 -52.23 13.67
C LEU A 306 -26.98 -50.69 13.65
N ALA A 307 -27.00 -50.05 14.82
CA ALA A 307 -26.88 -48.59 14.95
C ALA A 307 -25.54 -48.08 14.44
N ALA A 308 -24.42 -48.76 14.77
CA ALA A 308 -23.10 -48.39 14.28
C ALA A 308 -22.97 -48.56 12.76
N LEU A 309 -23.55 -49.63 12.19
CA LEU A 309 -23.53 -49.90 10.76
C LEU A 309 -24.42 -48.91 9.99
N ALA A 310 -25.62 -48.61 10.50
CA ALA A 310 -26.50 -47.60 9.95
C ALA A 310 -25.86 -46.20 9.99
N PHE A 311 -25.20 -45.87 11.10
CA PHE A 311 -24.43 -44.63 11.24
C PHE A 311 -23.31 -44.53 10.21
N ALA A 312 -22.51 -45.58 10.04
CA ALA A 312 -21.43 -45.62 9.05
C ALA A 312 -21.97 -45.49 7.61
N ILE A 313 -23.08 -46.14 7.28
CA ILE A 313 -23.73 -46.03 5.96
C ILE A 313 -24.23 -44.60 5.71
N ILE A 314 -24.85 -43.95 6.70
CA ILE A 314 -25.31 -42.56 6.58
C ILE A 314 -24.13 -41.60 6.40
N LEU A 315 -23.03 -41.81 7.14
CA LEU A 315 -21.83 -40.98 7.05
C LEU A 315 -21.15 -41.11 5.67
N VAL A 316 -20.92 -42.34 5.22
CA VAL A 316 -20.25 -42.63 3.93
C VAL A 316 -21.16 -42.28 2.76
N GLY A 317 -22.44 -42.68 2.81
CA GLY A 317 -23.41 -42.34 1.79
C GLY A 317 -23.63 -40.83 1.67
N GLY A 318 -23.77 -40.14 2.81
CA GLY A 318 -23.94 -38.68 2.84
C GLY A 318 -22.73 -37.93 2.26
N THR A 319 -21.51 -38.35 2.62
CA THR A 319 -20.28 -37.72 2.11
C THR A 319 -20.09 -37.98 0.61
N VAL A 320 -20.34 -39.19 0.12
CA VAL A 320 -20.28 -39.52 -1.31
C VAL A 320 -21.32 -38.73 -2.11
N ILE A 321 -22.55 -38.58 -1.61
CA ILE A 321 -23.59 -37.78 -2.26
C ILE A 321 -23.18 -36.30 -2.31
N LEU A 322 -22.70 -35.74 -1.20
CA LEU A 322 -22.26 -34.34 -1.14
C LEU A 322 -21.08 -34.07 -2.08
N TRP A 323 -20.13 -35.00 -2.14
CA TRP A 323 -19.00 -34.94 -3.07
C TRP A 323 -19.45 -35.02 -4.53
N SER A 324 -20.31 -35.98 -4.87
CA SER A 324 -20.79 -36.19 -6.25
C SER A 324 -21.55 -35.00 -6.81
N LYS A 325 -22.25 -34.24 -5.95
CA LYS A 325 -23.01 -33.04 -6.34
C LYS A 325 -22.15 -31.77 -6.41
N GLY A 326 -20.86 -31.84 -6.07
CA GLY A 326 -19.98 -30.66 -6.03
C GLY A 326 -20.42 -29.59 -5.02
N LEU A 327 -21.20 -29.97 -4.01
CA LEU A 327 -21.75 -29.03 -3.01
C LEU A 327 -20.73 -28.66 -1.92
N ILE A 328 -19.53 -29.24 -1.97
CA ILE A 328 -18.44 -28.98 -1.02
C ILE A 328 -17.55 -27.89 -1.63
N GLY A 329 -17.74 -26.66 -1.17
CA GLY A 329 -16.93 -25.51 -1.59
C GLY A 329 -15.59 -25.46 -0.86
N PRO A 330 -14.47 -25.09 -1.51
CA PRO A 330 -13.17 -24.99 -0.87
C PRO A 330 -13.15 -23.92 0.22
N LEU A 331 -12.28 -24.08 1.21
CA LEU A 331 -12.05 -23.08 2.25
C LEU A 331 -11.49 -21.79 1.62
N ALA A 332 -11.95 -20.62 2.07
CA ALA A 332 -11.45 -19.35 1.52
C ALA A 332 -9.91 -19.27 1.68
N GLY A 333 -9.22 -18.79 0.64
CA GLY A 333 -7.75 -18.91 0.52
C GLY A 333 -6.96 -18.40 1.71
N LYS A 334 -7.41 -17.31 2.37
CA LYS A 334 -6.78 -16.78 3.60
C LYS A 334 -6.81 -17.80 4.77
N PHE A 335 -7.90 -18.54 4.95
CA PHE A 335 -8.00 -19.57 5.98
C PHE A 335 -7.26 -20.86 5.60
N ALA A 336 -7.22 -21.20 4.31
CA ALA A 336 -6.41 -22.32 3.82
C ALA A 336 -4.91 -22.08 4.06
N ALA A 337 -4.43 -20.85 3.83
CA ALA A 337 -3.05 -20.45 4.10
C ALA A 337 -2.66 -20.54 5.59
N ILE A 338 -3.62 -20.39 6.50
CA ILE A 338 -3.37 -20.53 7.94
C ILE A 338 -3.17 -22.00 8.31
N VAL A 339 -3.99 -22.90 7.75
CA VAL A 339 -3.93 -24.35 7.98
C VAL A 339 -2.72 -24.98 7.28
N ASN A 340 -2.39 -24.50 6.08
CA ASN A 340 -1.20 -24.92 5.34
C ASN A 340 -0.36 -23.69 4.92
N PRO A 341 0.71 -23.37 5.67
CA PRO A 341 1.59 -22.23 5.37
C PRO A 341 2.25 -22.25 4.00
N LEU A 342 2.33 -23.41 3.32
CA LEU A 342 2.93 -23.52 1.99
C LEU A 342 2.08 -22.86 0.91
N VAL A 343 0.75 -22.94 1.01
CA VAL A 343 -0.20 -22.33 0.05
C VAL A 343 -0.07 -20.80 0.04
N ARG A 344 0.40 -20.20 1.13
CA ARG A 344 0.62 -18.75 1.23
C ARG A 344 1.67 -18.24 0.23
N LEU A 345 2.72 -19.03 -0.05
CA LEU A 345 3.79 -18.63 -0.97
C LEU A 345 3.30 -18.43 -2.40
N GLU A 346 2.18 -19.06 -2.74
CA GLU A 346 1.51 -18.96 -4.03
C GLU A 346 0.53 -17.76 -4.11
N MET A 347 0.32 -17.04 -3.00
CA MET A 347 -0.63 -15.92 -2.90
C MET A 347 0.07 -14.60 -2.51
N PRO A 348 0.70 -13.88 -3.46
CA PRO A 348 1.49 -12.68 -3.17
C PRO A 348 0.72 -11.57 -2.42
N LEU A 349 -0.58 -11.39 -2.70
CA LEU A 349 -1.41 -10.38 -2.01
C LEU A 349 -1.63 -10.72 -0.53
N VAL A 350 -1.71 -12.02 -0.19
CA VAL A 350 -1.84 -12.45 1.20
C VAL A 350 -0.48 -12.34 1.90
N GLU A 351 0.61 -12.64 1.20
CA GLU A 351 1.97 -12.57 1.73
C GLU A 351 2.48 -11.13 1.92
N SER A 352 2.03 -10.17 1.09
CA SER A 352 2.45 -8.77 1.18
C SER A 352 2.02 -8.09 2.47
N VAL A 353 0.96 -8.56 3.11
CA VAL A 353 0.48 -8.05 4.40
C VAL A 353 1.43 -8.51 5.50
N ALA A 354 2.09 -7.55 6.17
CA ALA A 354 3.06 -7.83 7.22
C ALA A 354 2.49 -8.72 8.34
N GLU A 355 1.21 -8.57 8.65
CA GLU A 355 0.51 -9.33 9.70
C GLU A 355 0.33 -10.83 9.38
N HIS A 356 0.42 -11.23 8.11
CA HIS A 356 0.23 -12.62 7.67
C HIS A 356 1.54 -13.42 7.63
N ARG A 357 2.65 -12.78 7.99
CA ARG A 357 3.94 -13.46 8.08
C ARG A 357 3.97 -14.43 9.27
N PRO A 358 4.79 -15.49 9.20
CA PRO A 358 5.05 -16.36 10.34
C PRO A 358 5.67 -15.60 11.50
N GLY A 359 5.27 -15.96 12.72
CA GLY A 359 5.85 -15.41 13.93
C GLY A 359 7.23 -16.00 14.20
N THR A 360 8.22 -15.14 14.47
CA THR A 360 9.54 -15.57 14.93
C THR A 360 9.52 -15.75 16.44
N TRP A 361 10.43 -16.57 16.99
CA TRP A 361 10.57 -16.69 18.44
C TRP A 361 10.75 -15.32 19.14
N SER A 362 11.49 -14.41 18.49
CA SER A 362 11.68 -13.05 18.99
C SER A 362 10.37 -12.27 19.09
N SER A 363 9.46 -12.38 18.13
CA SER A 363 8.16 -11.69 18.19
C SER A 363 7.29 -12.24 19.31
N PHE A 364 7.25 -13.57 19.48
CA PHE A 364 6.52 -14.20 20.58
C PHE A 364 7.04 -13.76 21.96
N PHE A 365 8.36 -13.74 22.14
CA PHE A 365 8.95 -13.31 23.39
C PHE A 365 8.73 -11.82 23.67
N TYR A 366 8.77 -10.97 22.64
CA TYR A 366 8.46 -9.55 22.77
C TYR A 366 7.00 -9.31 23.19
N GLU A 367 6.06 -10.09 22.64
CA GLU A 367 4.63 -9.94 22.91
C GLU A 367 4.19 -10.52 24.27
N PHE A 368 4.72 -11.68 24.67
CA PHE A 368 4.23 -12.42 25.84
C PHE A 368 5.24 -12.52 27.00
N GLY A 369 6.53 -12.32 26.76
CA GLY A 369 7.58 -12.36 27.78
C GLY A 369 7.53 -13.60 28.66
N ALA A 370 7.54 -13.39 29.98
CA ALA A 370 7.55 -14.47 30.97
C ALA A 370 6.25 -15.29 31.01
N LEU A 371 5.15 -14.78 30.45
CA LEU A 371 3.87 -15.52 30.39
C LEU A 371 3.99 -16.80 29.55
N ILE A 372 4.93 -16.88 28.60
CA ILE A 372 5.18 -18.12 27.85
C ILE A 372 5.63 -19.24 28.82
N ILE A 373 6.59 -18.94 29.68
CA ILE A 373 7.17 -19.89 30.64
C ILE A 373 6.13 -20.25 31.70
N LEU A 374 5.43 -19.26 32.26
CA LEU A 374 4.38 -19.49 33.26
C LEU A 374 3.19 -20.26 32.68
N GLY A 375 2.83 -19.98 31.43
CA GLY A 375 1.81 -20.69 30.67
C GLY A 375 2.17 -22.16 30.44
N LEU A 376 3.45 -22.47 30.19
CA LEU A 376 3.92 -23.86 30.08
C LEU A 376 3.69 -24.64 31.39
N PHE A 377 4.01 -24.05 32.55
CA PHE A 377 3.70 -24.67 33.84
C PHE A 377 2.18 -24.85 34.03
N GLY A 378 1.39 -23.84 33.67
CA GLY A 378 -0.07 -23.93 33.69
C GLY A 378 -0.63 -25.05 32.81
N PHE A 379 -0.02 -25.26 31.64
CA PHE A 379 -0.35 -26.36 30.74
C PHE A 379 -0.07 -27.72 31.38
N LEU A 380 1.12 -27.90 31.98
CA LEU A 380 1.49 -29.14 32.68
C LEU A 380 0.54 -29.45 33.85
N PHE A 381 0.21 -28.46 34.68
CA PHE A 381 -0.75 -28.66 35.79
C PHE A 381 -2.17 -28.97 35.31
N SER A 382 -2.59 -28.38 34.19
CA SER A 382 -3.89 -28.67 33.58
C SER A 382 -3.94 -30.11 33.04
N LEU A 383 -2.84 -30.58 32.45
CA LEU A 383 -2.67 -31.96 31.96
C LEU A 383 -2.72 -33.00 33.07
N GLN A 384 -2.26 -32.64 34.28
CA GLN A 384 -2.33 -33.50 35.46
C GLN A 384 -3.76 -33.63 36.00
N LYS A 385 -4.54 -32.54 36.02
CA LYS A 385 -5.90 -32.53 36.59
C LYS A 385 -6.98 -33.16 35.69
N ARG A 386 -6.84 -33.02 34.35
CA ARG A 386 -7.71 -33.66 33.34
C ARG A 386 -9.23 -33.46 33.51
N ARG A 387 -9.68 -32.34 34.10
CA ARG A 387 -11.12 -31.99 34.15
C ARG A 387 -11.59 -31.57 32.76
N ASN A 388 -12.91 -31.62 32.51
CA ASN A 388 -13.45 -31.22 31.20
C ASN A 388 -13.08 -29.77 30.84
N ASN A 389 -13.08 -28.85 31.81
CA ASN A 389 -12.63 -27.47 31.62
C ASN A 389 -11.12 -27.42 31.28
N ASP A 390 -10.29 -28.22 31.97
CA ASP A 390 -8.84 -28.27 31.71
C ASP A 390 -8.55 -28.82 30.30
N LEU A 391 -9.31 -29.80 29.82
CA LEU A 391 -9.21 -30.31 28.45
C LEU A 391 -9.54 -29.24 27.39
N PHE A 392 -10.59 -28.45 27.63
CA PHE A 392 -10.92 -27.30 26.77
C PHE A 392 -9.75 -26.31 26.72
N LEU A 393 -9.18 -25.97 27.87
CA LEU A 393 -8.07 -25.02 27.95
C LEU A 393 -6.80 -25.53 27.26
N ILE A 394 -6.49 -26.83 27.40
CA ILE A 394 -5.38 -27.48 26.70
C ILE A 394 -5.54 -27.37 25.19
N LEU A 395 -6.74 -27.70 24.68
CA LEU A 395 -7.04 -27.58 23.26
C LEU A 395 -6.94 -26.13 22.80
N PHE A 396 -7.54 -25.20 23.55
CA PHE A 396 -7.49 -23.77 23.24
C PHE A 396 -6.05 -23.24 23.19
N GLY A 397 -5.19 -23.64 24.14
CA GLY A 397 -3.78 -23.28 24.17
C GLY A 397 -3.00 -23.87 22.99
N LEU A 398 -3.10 -25.18 22.74
CA LEU A 398 -2.35 -25.83 21.66
C LEU A 398 -2.77 -25.34 20.27
N SER A 399 -4.08 -25.22 20.03
CA SER A 399 -4.55 -24.68 18.75
C SER A 399 -4.11 -23.23 18.60
N SER A 400 -4.34 -22.36 19.58
CA SER A 400 -3.98 -20.95 19.44
C SER A 400 -2.48 -20.72 19.24
N ILE A 401 -1.59 -21.53 19.86
CA ILE A 401 -0.14 -21.48 19.60
C ILE A 401 0.16 -21.82 18.14
N TYR A 402 -0.45 -22.87 17.58
CA TYR A 402 -0.25 -23.24 16.17
C TYR A 402 -0.71 -22.12 15.22
N PHE A 403 -1.91 -21.58 15.46
CA PHE A 403 -2.48 -20.49 14.65
C PHE A 403 -1.62 -19.22 14.73
N ALA A 404 -1.17 -18.83 15.93
CA ALA A 404 -0.27 -17.69 16.14
C ALA A 404 1.11 -17.92 15.50
N GLY A 405 1.60 -19.17 15.46
CA GLY A 405 2.87 -19.49 14.81
C GLY A 405 2.79 -19.36 13.29
N SER A 406 1.64 -19.69 12.70
CA SER A 406 1.39 -19.55 11.27
C SER A 406 1.29 -18.08 10.85
N PHE A 407 0.51 -17.27 11.58
CA PHE A 407 0.24 -15.85 11.31
C PHE A 407 0.44 -15.01 12.58
N VAL A 408 1.31 -13.99 12.53
CA VAL A 408 1.52 -13.06 13.65
C VAL A 408 0.23 -12.37 14.06
N ARG A 409 -0.68 -12.03 13.13
CA ARG A 409 -2.00 -11.44 13.48
C ARG A 409 -2.80 -12.25 14.51
N LEU A 410 -2.62 -13.58 14.54
CA LEU A 410 -3.41 -14.49 15.38
C LEU A 410 -2.87 -14.64 16.80
N THR A 411 -1.78 -13.95 17.17
CA THR A 411 -1.30 -13.88 18.56
C THR A 411 -2.37 -13.29 19.49
N ILE A 412 -3.29 -12.50 18.95
CA ILE A 412 -4.45 -11.97 19.66
C ILE A 412 -5.42 -13.07 20.18
N ILE A 413 -5.52 -14.20 19.48
CA ILE A 413 -6.32 -15.37 19.91
C ILE A 413 -5.56 -16.15 20.99
N LEU A 414 -4.23 -16.19 20.91
CA LEU A 414 -3.36 -16.81 21.90
C LEU A 414 -3.35 -16.02 23.22
N ALA A 415 -3.48 -14.69 23.17
CA ALA A 415 -3.40 -13.84 24.36
C ALA A 415 -4.33 -14.30 25.52
N PRO A 416 -5.65 -14.48 25.34
CA PRO A 416 -6.50 -14.97 26.43
C PRO A 416 -6.17 -16.39 26.89
N ALA A 417 -5.77 -17.28 25.97
CA ALA A 417 -5.41 -18.67 26.31
C ALA A 417 -4.17 -18.69 27.22
N LEU A 418 -3.13 -17.95 26.81
CA LEU A 418 -1.87 -17.88 27.53
C LEU A 418 -2.01 -17.13 28.85
N SER A 419 -2.81 -16.05 28.92
CA SER A 419 -3.11 -15.36 30.17
C SER A 419 -3.80 -16.28 31.19
N LEU A 420 -4.72 -17.13 30.75
CA LEU A 420 -5.43 -18.07 31.63
C LEU A 420 -4.52 -19.23 32.08
N LEU A 421 -3.74 -19.81 31.17
CA LEU A 421 -2.72 -20.82 31.50
C LEU A 421 -1.67 -20.26 32.47
N SER A 422 -1.17 -19.05 32.23
CA SER A 422 -0.19 -18.39 33.10
C SER A 422 -0.76 -18.12 34.50
N ALA A 423 -2.03 -17.71 34.59
CA ALA A 423 -2.71 -17.51 35.87
C ALA A 423 -2.81 -18.82 36.67
N ILE A 424 -3.10 -19.95 36.00
CA ILE A 424 -3.07 -21.28 36.63
C ILE A 424 -1.64 -21.60 37.08
N GLY A 425 -0.64 -21.42 36.21
CA GLY A 425 0.76 -21.68 36.50
C GLY A 425 1.24 -20.93 37.75
N VAL A 426 1.00 -19.62 37.81
CA VAL A 426 1.38 -18.77 38.94
C VAL A 426 0.70 -19.23 40.23
N ILE A 427 -0.60 -19.53 40.20
CA ILE A 427 -1.32 -19.94 41.42
C ILE A 427 -0.89 -21.32 41.91
N GLU A 428 -0.71 -22.29 41.02
CA GLU A 428 -0.24 -23.61 41.42
C GLU A 428 1.20 -23.57 41.95
N LEU A 429 2.08 -22.73 41.38
CA LEU A 429 3.43 -22.50 41.90
C LEU A 429 3.43 -21.74 43.22
N ALA A 430 2.49 -20.81 43.42
CA ALA A 430 2.38 -20.01 44.64
C ALA A 430 1.72 -20.76 45.80
N LYS A 431 0.91 -21.80 45.55
CA LYS A 431 0.18 -22.54 46.60
C LYS A 431 1.07 -23.08 47.71
N PRO A 432 2.17 -23.83 47.44
CA PRO A 432 3.06 -24.31 48.49
C PRO A 432 3.61 -23.16 49.35
N SER A 433 4.03 -22.07 48.71
CA SER A 433 4.55 -20.87 49.38
C SER A 433 3.49 -20.19 50.26
N LEU A 434 2.25 -20.10 49.77
CA LEU A 434 1.11 -19.54 50.51
C LEU A 434 0.70 -20.42 51.69
N ASP A 435 0.79 -21.74 51.57
CA ASP A 435 0.48 -22.67 52.66
C ASP A 435 1.54 -22.61 53.77
N ILE A 436 2.83 -22.44 53.41
CA ILE A 436 3.92 -22.16 54.36
C ILE A 436 3.68 -20.83 55.10
N LEU A 437 3.31 -19.77 54.37
CA LEU A 437 3.03 -18.44 54.95
C LEU A 437 1.83 -18.44 55.90
N LYS A 438 0.79 -19.24 55.60
CA LYS A 438 -0.45 -19.31 56.39
C LYS A 438 -0.39 -20.27 57.57
N GLU A 439 0.75 -20.93 57.82
CA GLU A 439 0.90 -21.97 58.85
C GLU A 439 -0.22 -23.01 58.81
N LYS A 440 -0.71 -23.36 57.61
CA LYS A 440 -1.67 -24.47 57.53
C LYS A 440 -0.94 -25.74 57.93
N ILE A 441 -1.38 -26.37 59.01
CA ILE A 441 -0.89 -27.68 59.45
C ILE A 441 -1.14 -28.66 58.30
N ILE A 442 -0.09 -28.97 57.54
CA ILE A 442 -0.11 -30.05 56.55
C ILE A 442 -0.15 -31.32 57.39
N PHE A 443 -1.32 -31.94 57.57
CA PHE A 443 -1.38 -33.29 58.14
C PHE A 443 -0.87 -34.26 57.07
N PRO A 444 0.34 -34.85 57.19
CA PRO A 444 0.79 -35.81 56.21
C PRO A 444 -0.02 -37.11 56.36
N LYS A 445 -0.58 -37.61 55.25
CA LYS A 445 -1.31 -38.91 55.22
C LYS A 445 -0.42 -40.13 55.48
N LYS A 446 0.90 -39.97 55.59
CA LYS A 446 1.85 -41.00 56.02
C LYS A 446 2.86 -40.40 56.99
N LYS A 447 3.13 -41.09 58.09
CA LYS A 447 4.17 -40.75 59.08
C LYS A 447 5.55 -40.81 58.40
N ILE A 448 6.01 -39.70 57.83
CA ILE A 448 7.41 -39.48 57.52
C ILE A 448 7.90 -38.43 58.52
N LYS A 449 8.82 -38.82 59.39
CA LYS A 449 9.51 -37.92 60.32
C LYS A 449 10.45 -37.02 59.49
N PHE A 450 9.95 -35.87 59.04
CA PHE A 450 10.78 -34.77 58.57
C PHE A 450 10.14 -33.46 59.04
N GLU A 451 10.48 -33.05 60.26
CA GLU A 451 10.17 -31.71 60.78
C GLU A 451 11.28 -30.75 60.37
N SER A 452 11.31 -30.33 59.10
CA SER A 452 11.97 -29.06 58.75
C SER A 452 10.89 -28.00 58.62
N ARG A 453 10.69 -27.19 59.66
CA ARG A 453 9.89 -25.97 59.57
C ARG A 453 10.58 -25.04 58.57
N VAL A 454 10.13 -25.05 57.32
CA VAL A 454 10.57 -24.09 56.32
C VAL A 454 10.19 -22.70 56.82
N ALA A 455 11.16 -21.80 56.99
CA ALA A 455 10.91 -20.45 57.49
C ALA A 455 9.96 -19.69 56.55
N ARG A 456 9.08 -18.84 57.12
CA ARG A 456 8.13 -18.00 56.35
C ARG A 456 8.84 -17.17 55.26
N GLU A 457 10.09 -16.82 55.49
CA GLU A 457 10.97 -16.09 54.58
C GLU A 457 11.14 -16.80 53.23
N PHE A 458 11.26 -18.14 53.21
CA PHE A 458 11.35 -18.90 51.96
C PHE A 458 10.05 -18.82 51.14
N GLY A 459 8.90 -18.89 51.81
CA GLY A 459 7.59 -18.72 51.14
C GLY A 459 7.43 -17.31 50.56
N ALA A 460 7.86 -16.29 51.29
CA ALA A 460 7.85 -14.90 50.81
C ALA A 460 8.84 -14.67 49.66
N ALA A 461 10.05 -15.26 49.73
CA ALA A 461 11.08 -15.14 48.70
C ALA A 461 10.61 -15.73 47.36
N ILE A 462 9.91 -16.87 47.37
CA ILE A 462 9.36 -17.47 46.13
C ILE A 462 8.31 -16.54 45.50
N LEU A 463 7.44 -15.93 46.31
CA LEU A 463 6.45 -14.97 45.80
C LEU A 463 7.11 -13.71 45.23
N LEU A 464 8.19 -13.24 45.87
CA LEU A 464 8.99 -12.11 45.38
C LEU A 464 9.67 -12.44 44.04
N ILE A 465 10.25 -13.63 43.90
CA ILE A 465 10.86 -14.09 42.64
C ILE A 465 9.81 -14.16 41.53
N LEU A 466 8.62 -14.72 41.81
CA LEU A 466 7.53 -14.74 40.85
C LEU A 466 7.11 -13.33 40.41
N LEU A 467 7.06 -12.37 41.34
CA LEU A 467 6.76 -10.97 41.03
C LEU A 467 7.84 -10.36 40.13
N ILE A 468 9.13 -10.55 40.47
CA ILE A 468 10.28 -10.02 39.71
C ILE A 468 10.28 -10.58 38.27
N ILE A 469 9.95 -11.86 38.09
CA ILE A 469 9.88 -12.49 36.76
C ILE A 469 8.76 -11.86 35.89
N ILE A 470 7.65 -11.46 36.51
CA ILE A 470 6.50 -10.89 35.80
C ILE A 470 6.72 -9.42 35.45
N THR A 471 7.43 -8.65 36.29
CA THR A 471 7.62 -7.20 36.14
C THR A 471 8.09 -6.75 34.75
N PRO A 472 9.14 -7.35 34.13
CA PRO A 472 9.57 -6.97 32.78
C PRO A 472 8.45 -7.11 31.74
N THR A 473 7.61 -8.15 31.88
CA THR A 473 6.50 -8.38 30.93
C THR A 473 5.46 -7.28 31.02
N LEU A 474 5.11 -6.84 32.25
CA LEU A 474 4.18 -5.73 32.46
C LEU A 474 4.76 -4.39 31.96
N TYR A 475 6.08 -4.21 32.09
CA TYR A 475 6.78 -3.03 31.58
C TYR A 475 6.75 -2.97 30.04
N TYR A 476 7.10 -4.06 29.35
CA TYR A 476 7.01 -4.13 27.88
C TYR A 476 5.59 -3.92 27.36
N ALA A 477 4.58 -4.49 28.02
CA ALA A 477 3.19 -4.28 27.66
C ALA A 477 2.76 -2.80 27.81
N SER A 478 3.24 -2.13 28.86
CA SER A 478 2.99 -0.69 29.08
C SER A 478 3.69 0.17 28.02
N ASN A 479 4.91 -0.18 27.62
CA ASN A 479 5.62 0.51 26.55
C ASN A 479 4.93 0.33 25.19
N SER A 480 4.42 -0.88 24.90
CA SER A 480 3.65 -1.10 23.67
C SER A 480 2.32 -0.35 23.67
N ALA A 481 1.71 -0.16 24.84
CA ALA A 481 0.50 0.64 24.99
C ALA A 481 0.76 2.14 24.74
N TYR A 482 1.99 2.60 24.92
CA TYR A 482 2.41 3.98 24.69
C TYR A 482 2.68 4.27 23.20
N ALA A 483 2.64 3.27 22.32
CA ALA A 483 2.88 3.46 20.90
C ALA A 483 1.90 4.50 20.29
N PRO A 484 2.39 5.35 19.37
CA PRO A 484 1.55 6.35 18.71
C PRO A 484 0.52 5.71 17.78
N THR A 485 -0.59 6.42 17.56
CA THR A 485 -1.57 6.04 16.54
C THR A 485 -0.95 6.20 15.15
N THR A 486 -1.20 5.25 14.25
CA THR A 486 -0.50 5.21 12.94
C THR A 486 -0.68 6.48 12.10
N ILE A 487 -1.85 7.12 12.13
CA ILE A 487 -2.10 8.35 11.36
C ILE A 487 -1.29 9.52 11.94
N ALA A 488 -1.02 9.54 13.24
CA ALA A 488 -0.23 10.59 13.89
C ALA A 488 1.24 10.55 13.46
N THR A 489 1.75 9.37 13.08
CA THR A 489 3.13 9.17 12.57
C THR A 489 3.19 8.82 11.09
N SER A 490 2.13 9.06 10.31
CA SER A 490 2.08 8.74 8.87
C SER A 490 2.46 7.29 8.55
N SER A 491 2.04 6.35 9.40
CA SER A 491 2.33 4.91 9.32
C SER A 491 3.80 4.54 9.52
N ILE A 492 4.63 5.43 10.07
CA ILE A 492 6.02 5.13 10.41
C ILE A 492 6.05 4.53 11.84
N PRO A 493 6.66 3.34 12.03
CA PRO A 493 6.67 2.63 13.31
C PRO A 493 7.73 3.21 14.27
N THR A 494 7.72 4.52 14.45
CA THR A 494 8.59 5.24 15.39
C THR A 494 7.74 5.87 16.49
N ALA A 495 8.26 5.87 17.72
CA ALA A 495 7.68 6.61 18.84
C ALA A 495 8.49 7.88 19.07
N PRO A 496 8.20 8.99 18.35
CA PRO A 496 9.02 10.20 18.41
C PRO A 496 8.94 10.86 19.79
N SER A 497 10.06 11.17 20.43
CA SER A 497 10.03 11.78 21.76
C SER A 497 9.76 13.28 21.71
N GLY A 498 8.82 13.78 22.51
CA GLY A 498 8.60 15.22 22.72
C GLY A 498 7.96 15.94 21.52
N GLU A 499 8.43 17.14 21.20
CA GLU A 499 7.93 17.99 20.10
C GLU A 499 8.13 17.37 18.70
N GLU A 500 8.85 16.25 18.58
CA GLU A 500 9.07 15.55 17.31
C GLU A 500 7.83 14.82 16.79
N ALA A 501 6.77 14.66 17.60
CA ALA A 501 5.53 14.02 17.18
C ALA A 501 4.83 14.76 16.03
N SER A 502 4.87 16.10 16.03
CA SER A 502 4.29 16.93 14.97
C SER A 502 5.06 16.83 13.65
N LYS A 503 6.30 16.32 13.68
CA LYS A 503 7.11 16.17 12.47
C LYS A 503 6.51 15.15 11.50
N TYR A 504 5.75 14.16 11.95
CA TYR A 504 5.32 13.02 11.13
C TYR A 504 3.85 13.06 10.70
N GLN A 505 3.21 14.23 10.65
CA GLN A 505 1.80 14.39 10.28
C GLN A 505 1.56 14.52 8.76
N ASP A 506 2.54 14.11 7.94
CA ASP A 506 2.54 14.25 6.48
C ASP A 506 1.26 13.73 5.81
N TRP A 507 0.78 12.53 6.18
CA TRP A 507 -0.46 11.96 5.65
C TRP A 507 -1.70 12.74 6.05
N LEU A 508 -1.81 13.15 7.32
CA LEU A 508 -2.97 13.91 7.79
C LEU A 508 -3.09 15.25 7.06
N GLN A 509 -1.97 15.96 6.88
CA GLN A 509 -1.95 17.21 6.12
C GLN A 509 -2.33 17.00 4.65
N ALA A 510 -1.78 15.97 4.01
CA ALA A 510 -2.10 15.65 2.62
C ALA A 510 -3.59 15.30 2.43
N LEU A 511 -4.18 14.54 3.36
CA LEU A 511 -5.60 14.15 3.30
C LEU A 511 -6.53 15.36 3.49
N ILE A 512 -6.20 16.27 4.42
CA ILE A 512 -6.96 17.52 4.62
C ILE A 512 -6.82 18.41 3.38
N TRP A 513 -5.61 18.57 2.85
CA TRP A 513 -5.39 19.33 1.62
C TRP A 513 -6.21 18.77 0.46
N MET A 514 -6.24 17.44 0.29
CA MET A 514 -7.07 16.79 -0.73
C MET A 514 -8.56 17.06 -0.52
N LYS A 515 -9.02 17.08 0.73
CA LYS A 515 -10.42 17.36 1.05
C LYS A 515 -10.85 18.75 0.60
N GLU A 516 -10.01 19.75 0.88
CA GLU A 516 -10.32 21.17 0.70
C GLU A 516 -10.04 21.69 -0.72
N ASN A 517 -9.03 21.14 -1.41
CA ASN A 517 -8.54 21.69 -2.68
C ASN A 517 -8.95 20.89 -3.91
N LEU A 518 -9.20 19.57 -3.77
CA LEU A 518 -9.58 18.75 -4.93
C LEU A 518 -11.10 18.79 -5.18
N PRO A 519 -11.54 18.72 -6.45
CA PRO A 519 -12.96 18.67 -6.76
C PRO A 519 -13.60 17.40 -6.20
N LYS A 520 -14.90 17.45 -5.88
CA LYS A 520 -15.63 16.33 -5.25
C LYS A 520 -15.60 15.03 -6.06
N ASN A 521 -15.54 15.13 -7.38
CA ASN A 521 -15.48 13.99 -8.30
C ASN A 521 -14.05 13.55 -8.63
N ALA A 522 -13.02 14.12 -7.99
CA ALA A 522 -11.64 13.73 -8.21
C ALA A 522 -11.44 12.25 -7.88
N VAL A 523 -10.79 11.55 -8.82
CA VAL A 523 -10.32 10.18 -8.67
C VAL A 523 -8.84 10.23 -8.33
N VAL A 524 -8.50 9.70 -7.17
CA VAL A 524 -7.13 9.62 -6.64
C VAL A 524 -6.60 8.21 -6.88
N PHE A 525 -5.50 8.12 -7.60
CA PHE A 525 -4.75 6.89 -7.84
C PHE A 525 -3.67 6.76 -6.77
N SER A 526 -3.71 5.68 -6.01
CA SER A 526 -2.75 5.38 -4.94
C SER A 526 -2.53 3.88 -4.83
N TRP A 527 -1.54 3.48 -4.04
CA TRP A 527 -1.48 2.10 -3.58
C TRP A 527 -2.70 1.76 -2.71
N TRP A 528 -3.07 0.47 -2.66
CA TRP A 528 -4.33 0.02 -2.05
C TRP A 528 -4.38 0.25 -0.53
N ASP A 529 -3.22 0.29 0.15
CA ASP A 529 -3.09 0.52 1.60
C ASP A 529 -3.77 1.82 2.08
N TYR A 530 -3.84 2.84 1.22
CA TYR A 530 -4.28 4.19 1.59
C TYR A 530 -5.75 4.48 1.23
N GLY A 531 -6.44 3.52 0.60
CA GLY A 531 -7.78 3.75 0.05
C GLY A 531 -8.83 4.15 1.09
N TYR A 532 -8.78 3.57 2.29
CA TYR A 532 -9.69 3.94 3.37
C TYR A 532 -9.43 5.34 3.91
N TRP A 533 -8.17 5.79 3.98
CA TRP A 533 -7.86 7.17 4.39
C TRP A 533 -8.37 8.17 3.36
N ILE A 534 -8.13 7.92 2.07
CA ILE A 534 -8.58 8.80 0.98
C ILE A 534 -10.11 8.92 0.96
N THR A 535 -10.82 7.81 1.14
CA THR A 535 -12.29 7.81 1.11
C THR A 535 -12.92 8.37 2.38
N ALA A 536 -12.40 8.02 3.57
CA ALA A 536 -13.01 8.42 4.84
C ALA A 536 -12.57 9.81 5.34
N ILE A 537 -11.31 10.20 5.14
CA ILE A 537 -10.79 11.50 5.62
C ILE A 537 -10.90 12.54 4.50
N ALA A 538 -10.32 12.25 3.33
CA ALA A 538 -10.25 13.21 2.23
C ALA A 538 -11.57 13.34 1.44
N ASP A 539 -12.51 12.41 1.63
CA ASP A 539 -13.79 12.37 0.91
C ASP A 539 -13.60 12.46 -0.60
N LYS A 540 -12.72 11.58 -1.13
CA LYS A 540 -12.40 11.45 -2.56
C LYS A 540 -12.50 10.00 -3.03
N ARG A 541 -12.62 9.81 -4.35
CA ARG A 541 -12.76 8.47 -4.94
C ARG A 541 -11.40 7.78 -5.00
N SER A 542 -11.33 6.54 -4.52
CA SER A 542 -10.14 5.69 -4.64
C SER A 542 -10.40 4.53 -5.61
N MET A 543 -9.37 4.16 -6.37
CA MET A 543 -9.44 2.98 -7.24
C MET A 543 -9.34 1.66 -6.47
N ALA A 544 -8.58 1.60 -5.37
CA ALA A 544 -8.48 0.39 -4.56
C ALA A 544 -8.47 0.75 -3.07
N ASP A 545 -8.82 -0.22 -2.24
CA ASP A 545 -8.82 -0.08 -0.78
C ASP A 545 -8.28 -1.35 -0.10
N ASN A 546 -8.11 -1.29 1.22
CA ASN A 546 -7.57 -2.39 2.04
C ASN A 546 -8.49 -3.61 2.10
N GLY A 547 -9.73 -3.49 1.61
CA GLY A 547 -10.66 -4.60 1.44
C GLY A 547 -10.16 -5.65 0.44
N THR A 548 -9.22 -5.30 -0.45
CA THR A 548 -8.58 -6.21 -1.42
C THR A 548 -9.56 -7.10 -2.20
N LEU A 549 -10.71 -6.53 -2.58
CA LEU A 549 -11.83 -7.26 -3.17
C LEU A 549 -11.56 -7.77 -4.59
N ASN A 550 -10.93 -6.95 -5.44
CA ASN A 550 -10.63 -7.31 -6.82
C ASN A 550 -9.11 -7.31 -7.08
N PHE A 551 -8.54 -8.52 -7.19
CA PHE A 551 -7.12 -8.71 -7.44
C PHE A 551 -6.67 -8.14 -8.79
N THR A 552 -7.49 -8.24 -9.85
CA THR A 552 -7.07 -7.80 -11.19
C THR A 552 -6.87 -6.29 -11.24
N GLN A 553 -7.71 -5.53 -10.53
CA GLN A 553 -7.57 -4.08 -10.42
C GLN A 553 -6.33 -3.67 -9.61
N ILE A 554 -6.02 -4.38 -8.51
CA ILE A 554 -4.78 -4.10 -7.76
C ILE A 554 -3.56 -4.44 -8.62
N ALA A 555 -3.58 -5.55 -9.36
CA ALA A 555 -2.52 -5.91 -10.29
C ALA A 555 -2.37 -4.87 -11.41
N LEU A 556 -3.46 -4.26 -11.87
CA LEU A 556 -3.44 -3.16 -12.83
C LEU A 556 -2.79 -1.90 -12.24
N ILE A 557 -3.13 -1.52 -11.00
CA ILE A 557 -2.50 -0.40 -10.29
C ILE A 557 -1.00 -0.67 -10.15
N ALA A 558 -0.62 -1.87 -9.74
CA ALA A 558 0.77 -2.30 -9.57
C ALA A 558 1.56 -2.22 -10.88
N ARG A 559 1.01 -2.76 -11.97
CA ARG A 559 1.59 -2.67 -13.32
C ARG A 559 1.75 -1.22 -13.77
N THR A 560 0.76 -0.37 -13.51
CA THR A 560 0.75 1.03 -13.92
C THR A 560 1.88 1.81 -13.22
N PHE A 561 2.04 1.64 -11.90
CA PHE A 561 3.16 2.25 -11.15
C PHE A 561 4.53 1.83 -11.69
N LEU A 562 4.68 0.57 -12.09
CA LEU A 562 5.94 0.01 -12.60
C LEU A 562 6.09 0.12 -14.13
N SER A 563 5.19 0.83 -14.80
CA SER A 563 5.24 1.05 -16.24
C SER A 563 5.81 2.40 -16.62
N ASN A 564 6.29 2.54 -17.85
CA ASN A 564 6.72 3.83 -18.39
C ASN A 564 5.51 4.76 -18.64
N GLU A 565 5.74 6.05 -18.81
CA GLU A 565 4.65 7.03 -19.01
C GLU A 565 3.77 6.69 -20.23
N THR A 566 4.37 6.16 -21.30
CA THR A 566 3.65 5.78 -22.52
C THR A 566 2.63 4.68 -22.31
N GLU A 567 2.86 3.76 -21.37
CA GLU A 567 1.90 2.70 -21.01
C GLU A 567 1.00 3.08 -19.83
N ALA A 568 1.51 3.90 -18.90
CA ALA A 568 0.75 4.31 -17.73
C ALA A 568 -0.41 5.25 -18.11
N ILE A 569 -0.16 6.23 -18.98
CA ILE A 569 -1.13 7.30 -19.30
C ILE A 569 -2.43 6.79 -19.94
N PRO A 570 -2.41 5.89 -20.93
CA PRO A 570 -3.65 5.29 -21.47
C PRO A 570 -4.47 4.59 -20.39
N THR A 571 -3.80 3.89 -19.48
CA THR A 571 -4.44 3.20 -18.35
C THR A 571 -5.08 4.22 -17.41
N LEU A 572 -4.34 5.22 -16.93
CA LEU A 572 -4.87 6.28 -16.06
C LEU A 572 -6.06 7.02 -16.70
N LYS A 573 -5.99 7.27 -18.00
CA LYS A 573 -7.06 7.91 -18.78
C LYS A 573 -8.32 7.05 -18.84
N SER A 574 -8.20 5.74 -19.03
CA SER A 574 -9.36 4.82 -19.06
C SER A 574 -10.14 4.81 -17.74
N TYR A 575 -9.47 5.07 -16.62
CA TYR A 575 -10.06 5.19 -15.28
C TYR A 575 -10.35 6.63 -14.88
N ASN A 576 -10.26 7.61 -15.80
CA ASN A 576 -10.46 9.03 -15.53
C ASN A 576 -9.72 9.52 -14.27
N VAL A 577 -8.48 9.05 -14.08
CA VAL A 577 -7.68 9.46 -12.92
C VAL A 577 -7.35 10.94 -13.03
N THR A 578 -7.60 11.67 -11.96
CA THR A 578 -7.32 13.12 -11.90
C THR A 578 -6.04 13.42 -11.12
N HIS A 579 -5.77 12.66 -10.06
CA HIS A 579 -4.64 12.89 -9.16
C HIS A 579 -3.98 11.57 -8.80
N ILE A 580 -2.68 11.61 -8.52
CA ILE A 580 -1.90 10.48 -8.00
C ILE A 580 -1.35 10.87 -6.63
N ALA A 581 -1.53 10.02 -5.63
CA ALA A 581 -0.93 10.17 -4.31
C ALA A 581 0.12 9.08 -4.10
N ILE A 582 1.34 9.48 -3.73
CA ILE A 582 2.42 8.56 -3.34
C ILE A 582 2.98 8.93 -1.98
N PHE A 583 3.41 7.90 -1.23
CA PHE A 583 4.11 8.04 0.03
C PHE A 583 5.54 7.50 -0.05
N VAL A 584 6.51 8.32 0.29
CA VAL A 584 7.93 8.02 0.10
C VAL A 584 8.69 8.50 1.32
N THR A 585 9.32 7.59 2.03
CA THR A 585 10.06 7.93 3.24
C THR A 585 11.55 8.08 2.95
N TRP A 586 12.06 9.31 2.96
CA TRP A 586 13.44 9.61 2.55
C TRP A 586 14.14 10.61 3.49
N THR A 587 15.46 10.63 3.45
CA THR A 587 16.30 11.62 4.14
C THR A 587 17.53 11.94 3.31
N ARG A 588 18.12 13.11 3.53
CA ARG A 588 19.35 13.54 2.84
C ARG A 588 20.55 13.18 3.72
N GLY A 589 21.18 12.05 3.40
CA GLY A 589 22.41 11.60 4.06
C GLY A 589 23.66 12.27 3.48
N GLN A 590 24.82 11.99 4.08
CA GLN A 590 26.13 12.51 3.63
C GLN A 590 26.50 12.05 2.21
N SER A 591 25.98 10.89 1.77
CA SER A 591 26.25 10.28 0.46
C SER A 591 25.10 10.38 -0.55
N GLY A 592 24.06 11.17 -0.26
CA GLY A 592 22.90 11.35 -1.15
C GLY A 592 21.56 11.06 -0.50
N ILE A 593 20.54 10.74 -1.31
CA ILE A 593 19.20 10.38 -0.83
C ILE A 593 19.25 8.97 -0.23
N GLN A 594 18.73 8.81 0.99
CA GLN A 594 18.55 7.53 1.66
C GLN A 594 17.08 7.30 1.97
N TYR A 595 16.60 6.07 1.86
CA TYR A 595 15.20 5.71 2.08
C TYR A 595 15.03 4.96 3.41
N TYR A 596 13.96 5.27 4.15
CA TYR A 596 13.63 4.55 5.38
C TYR A 596 12.89 3.22 5.11
N GLY A 597 12.23 3.08 3.95
CA GLY A 597 11.65 1.82 3.51
C GLY A 597 10.21 1.55 3.97
N PHE A 598 9.44 2.58 4.34
CA PHE A 598 8.07 2.40 4.87
C PHE A 598 6.95 2.72 3.85
N GLY A 599 7.27 3.42 2.75
CA GLY A 599 6.33 3.75 1.69
C GLY A 599 6.56 2.95 0.41
N GLU A 600 6.16 3.56 -0.70
CA GLU A 600 6.28 3.04 -2.05
C GLU A 600 7.75 2.80 -2.45
N ASP A 601 8.70 3.45 -1.77
CA ASP A 601 10.15 3.25 -1.90
C ASP A 601 10.61 1.81 -1.60
N ASN A 602 9.84 1.05 -0.82
CA ASN A 602 10.10 -0.36 -0.53
C ASN A 602 8.95 -1.27 -0.98
N LYS A 603 7.71 -0.74 -1.02
CA LYS A 603 6.53 -1.52 -1.43
C LYS A 603 6.49 -1.82 -2.94
N TRP A 604 7.27 -1.14 -3.77
CA TRP A 604 7.35 -1.43 -5.21
C TRP A 604 7.68 -2.89 -5.54
N TYR A 605 8.45 -3.58 -4.69
CA TYR A 605 8.72 -5.02 -4.85
C TYR A 605 7.44 -5.87 -4.77
N TRP A 606 6.51 -5.51 -3.87
CA TRP A 606 5.20 -6.16 -3.79
C TRP A 606 4.33 -5.83 -5.00
N MET A 607 4.41 -4.59 -5.51
CA MET A 607 3.76 -4.23 -6.77
C MET A 607 4.25 -5.14 -7.91
N ALA A 608 5.55 -5.41 -7.98
CA ALA A 608 6.12 -6.30 -9.00
C ALA A 608 5.60 -7.73 -8.84
N ARG A 609 5.54 -8.28 -7.61
CA ARG A 609 5.00 -9.63 -7.38
C ARG A 609 3.51 -9.75 -7.66
N ILE A 610 2.71 -8.75 -7.30
CA ILE A 610 1.25 -8.74 -7.51
C ILE A 610 0.91 -8.52 -8.98
N GLY A 611 1.65 -7.65 -9.67
CA GLY A 611 1.49 -7.39 -11.10
C GLY A 611 2.04 -8.49 -12.01
N ASN A 612 2.80 -9.45 -11.48
CA ASN A 612 3.46 -10.50 -12.28
C ASN A 612 2.45 -11.45 -12.91
N GLY A 613 2.51 -11.61 -14.23
CA GLY A 613 1.57 -12.43 -15.01
C GLY A 613 0.23 -11.73 -15.29
N SER A 614 0.09 -10.45 -14.96
CA SER A 614 -1.12 -9.68 -15.30
C SER A 614 -1.21 -9.43 -16.81
N SER A 615 -2.41 -9.63 -17.37
CA SER A 615 -2.74 -9.35 -18.76
C SER A 615 -3.67 -8.15 -18.86
N TYR A 616 -3.32 -7.18 -19.70
CA TYR A 616 -4.14 -6.01 -20.00
C TYR A 616 -3.88 -5.60 -21.45
N ASP A 617 -4.96 -5.44 -22.22
CA ASP A 617 -4.93 -5.11 -23.64
C ASP A 617 -4.06 -6.09 -24.47
N GLY A 618 -4.19 -7.40 -24.19
CA GLY A 618 -3.43 -8.48 -24.83
C GLY A 618 -1.95 -8.59 -24.43
N LYS A 619 -1.40 -7.59 -23.74
CA LYS A 619 -0.02 -7.57 -23.25
C LYS A 619 0.08 -8.23 -21.88
N ILE A 620 0.96 -9.21 -21.74
CA ILE A 620 1.29 -9.87 -20.48
C ILE A 620 2.61 -9.32 -19.95
N VAL A 621 2.63 -8.93 -18.68
CA VAL A 621 3.84 -8.40 -18.03
C VAL A 621 4.39 -9.43 -17.05
N HIS A 622 5.68 -9.72 -17.19
CA HIS A 622 6.43 -10.55 -16.27
C HIS A 622 7.55 -9.77 -15.59
N PHE A 623 7.66 -9.94 -14.28
CA PHE A 623 8.72 -9.34 -13.48
C PHE A 623 9.70 -10.42 -13.03
N TYR A 624 11.00 -10.20 -13.25
CA TYR A 624 12.05 -11.14 -12.90
C TYR A 624 13.12 -10.47 -12.05
N GLU A 625 13.57 -11.18 -11.01
CA GLU A 625 14.74 -10.81 -10.22
C GLU A 625 15.97 -11.52 -10.78
N LYS A 626 17.05 -10.78 -11.04
CA LYS A 626 18.36 -11.33 -11.40
C LYS A 626 19.37 -10.99 -10.31
N ARG A 627 19.86 -12.02 -9.63
CA ARG A 627 20.92 -11.89 -8.62
C ARG A 627 22.28 -12.21 -9.23
N SER A 628 23.19 -11.25 -9.17
CA SER A 628 24.63 -11.42 -9.39
C SER A 628 25.35 -11.37 -8.05
N ALA A 629 26.59 -11.90 -7.98
CA ALA A 629 27.40 -11.91 -6.75
C ALA A 629 27.63 -10.50 -6.16
N GLN A 630 27.48 -9.47 -6.99
CA GLN A 630 27.54 -8.08 -6.57
C GLN A 630 26.13 -7.46 -6.58
N GLU A 631 25.34 -7.58 -7.65
CA GLU A 631 24.15 -6.73 -7.84
C GLU A 631 22.83 -7.51 -7.91
N VAL A 632 21.76 -6.95 -7.36
CA VAL A 632 20.38 -7.42 -7.55
C VAL A 632 19.66 -6.43 -8.46
N LYS A 633 19.16 -6.91 -9.62
CA LYS A 633 18.39 -6.12 -10.58
C LYS A 633 17.01 -6.73 -10.79
N TYR A 634 16.03 -5.86 -10.99
CA TYR A 634 14.67 -6.24 -11.33
C TYR A 634 14.35 -5.82 -12.75
N TYR A 635 13.83 -6.76 -13.53
CA TYR A 635 13.47 -6.57 -14.93
C TYR A 635 11.98 -6.71 -15.13
N ARG A 636 11.45 -5.91 -16.05
CA ARG A 636 10.08 -6.00 -16.57
C ARG A 636 10.15 -6.45 -18.02
N VAL A 637 9.54 -7.60 -18.30
CA VAL A 637 9.43 -8.16 -19.65
C VAL A 637 7.98 -8.11 -20.08
N ILE A 638 7.72 -7.48 -21.22
CA ILE A 638 6.37 -7.38 -21.78
C ILE A 638 6.29 -8.31 -22.98
N THR A 639 5.27 -9.16 -22.99
CA THR A 639 5.00 -10.09 -24.08
C THR A 639 3.64 -9.81 -24.71
N LEU A 640 3.57 -9.89 -26.04
CA LEU A 640 2.33 -9.84 -26.82
C LEU A 640 2.39 -11.00 -27.81
N ASN A 641 1.36 -11.84 -27.86
CA ASN A 641 1.32 -13.02 -28.73
C ASN A 641 2.58 -13.91 -28.61
N ASN A 642 3.06 -14.13 -27.38
CA ASN A 642 4.30 -14.87 -27.05
C ASN A 642 5.61 -14.27 -27.59
N GLN A 643 5.62 -13.05 -28.10
CA GLN A 643 6.84 -12.32 -28.47
C GLN A 643 7.19 -11.25 -27.44
N ILE A 644 8.48 -11.13 -27.10
CA ILE A 644 8.98 -10.10 -26.18
C ILE A 644 9.04 -8.77 -26.92
N ILE A 645 8.26 -7.80 -26.47
CA ILE A 645 8.24 -6.44 -27.04
C ILE A 645 9.18 -5.51 -26.29
N ALA A 646 9.27 -5.66 -24.97
CA ALA A 646 10.09 -4.80 -24.12
C ALA A 646 10.75 -5.61 -23.02
N ASN A 647 12.00 -5.26 -22.70
CA ASN A 647 12.75 -5.79 -21.58
C ASN A 647 13.53 -4.65 -20.93
N GLU A 648 13.02 -4.14 -19.82
CA GLU A 648 13.51 -2.93 -19.17
C GLU A 648 13.92 -3.22 -17.72
N THR A 649 14.94 -2.51 -17.23
CA THR A 649 15.32 -2.57 -15.82
C THR A 649 14.45 -1.61 -15.03
N ILE A 650 13.70 -2.11 -14.04
CA ILE A 650 12.77 -1.32 -13.23
C ILE A 650 13.37 -0.88 -11.89
N ALA A 651 14.30 -1.65 -11.33
CA ALA A 651 14.97 -1.30 -10.08
C ALA A 651 16.36 -1.94 -9.99
N ASP A 652 17.27 -1.25 -9.31
CA ASP A 652 18.64 -1.66 -9.05
C ASP A 652 19.03 -1.37 -7.58
N ARG A 653 20.32 -1.38 -7.24
CA ARG A 653 20.82 -1.10 -5.89
C ARG A 653 20.43 0.29 -5.36
N ASN A 654 20.18 1.26 -6.23
CA ASN A 654 19.83 2.63 -5.85
C ASN A 654 18.30 2.81 -5.66
N GLY A 655 17.52 1.75 -5.87
CA GLY A 655 16.07 1.75 -5.75
C GLY A 655 15.38 1.63 -7.10
N ILE A 656 14.17 2.16 -7.18
CA ILE A 656 13.36 2.13 -8.40
C ILE A 656 13.87 3.15 -9.43
N ASN A 657 13.92 2.74 -10.70
CA ASN A 657 14.47 3.52 -11.80
C ASN A 657 13.47 4.59 -12.31
N GLU A 658 13.97 5.75 -12.73
CA GLU A 658 13.21 6.86 -13.34
C GLU A 658 12.46 6.48 -14.63
N ASN A 659 12.83 5.38 -15.29
CA ASN A 659 12.09 4.85 -16.43
C ASN A 659 10.67 4.38 -16.07
N THR A 660 10.42 4.09 -14.79
CA THR A 660 9.10 3.76 -14.28
C THR A 660 8.35 5.01 -13.84
N MET A 661 7.03 5.01 -13.96
CA MET A 661 6.15 6.08 -13.50
C MET A 661 6.37 6.37 -12.01
N LEU A 662 6.43 5.33 -11.16
CA LEU A 662 6.69 5.50 -9.73
C LEU A 662 8.08 6.12 -9.46
N GLY A 663 9.14 5.62 -10.11
CA GLY A 663 10.49 6.18 -9.93
C GLY A 663 10.59 7.64 -10.38
N LYS A 664 9.97 7.98 -11.51
CA LYS A 664 9.91 9.35 -12.00
C LYS A 664 9.16 10.27 -11.03
N LEU A 665 8.02 9.85 -10.51
CA LEU A 665 7.27 10.61 -9.50
C LEU A 665 8.05 10.77 -8.19
N ILE A 666 8.82 9.79 -7.76
CA ILE A 666 9.68 9.92 -6.57
C ILE A 666 10.73 11.01 -6.80
N VAL A 667 11.45 10.97 -7.92
CA VAL A 667 12.51 11.95 -8.23
C VAL A 667 11.93 13.36 -8.40
N MET A 668 10.80 13.51 -9.08
CA MET A 668 10.11 14.80 -9.22
C MET A 668 9.70 15.39 -7.86
N GLY A 669 9.28 14.56 -6.91
CA GLY A 669 8.85 15.01 -5.58
C GLY A 669 10.00 15.46 -4.70
N ILE A 670 11.10 14.70 -4.73
CA ILE A 670 12.31 14.96 -3.93
C ILE A 670 13.12 16.12 -4.53
N ASN A 671 13.35 16.10 -5.84
CA ASN A 671 14.12 17.10 -6.56
C ASN A 671 13.42 17.56 -7.85
N PRO A 672 12.54 18.59 -7.76
CA PRO A 672 11.76 19.08 -8.91
C PRO A 672 12.60 19.59 -10.09
N SER A 673 13.88 19.89 -9.87
CA SER A 673 14.79 20.38 -10.90
C SER A 673 15.39 19.29 -11.79
N GLN A 674 15.35 18.04 -11.34
CA GLN A 674 16.08 16.93 -11.96
C GLN A 674 15.24 16.12 -12.96
N ALA A 675 13.92 16.06 -12.74
CA ALA A 675 12.99 15.34 -13.61
C ALA A 675 11.77 16.21 -13.93
N SER A 676 11.34 16.20 -15.19
CA SER A 676 10.10 16.84 -15.64
C SER A 676 9.26 15.85 -16.45
N SER A 677 7.94 16.03 -16.39
CA SER A 677 6.96 15.24 -17.13
C SER A 677 5.95 16.18 -17.77
N ASP A 678 5.57 15.89 -19.01
CA ASP A 678 4.49 16.60 -19.71
C ASP A 678 3.10 16.21 -19.18
N TYR A 679 3.02 15.09 -18.44
CA TYR A 679 1.77 14.49 -17.97
C TYR A 679 1.52 14.68 -16.47
N PHE A 680 2.57 14.76 -15.66
CA PHE A 680 2.45 14.85 -14.21
C PHE A 680 2.93 16.20 -13.69
N LYS A 681 2.10 16.85 -12.86
CA LYS A 681 2.46 18.11 -12.20
C LYS A 681 2.33 17.95 -10.69
N LEU A 682 3.41 18.23 -9.96
CA LEU A 682 3.36 18.24 -8.49
C LEU A 682 2.50 19.41 -8.02
N VAL A 683 1.38 19.11 -7.33
CA VAL A 683 0.45 20.13 -6.80
C VAL A 683 0.56 20.30 -5.30
N TYR A 684 1.01 19.25 -4.58
CA TYR A 684 1.22 19.32 -3.15
C TYR A 684 2.36 18.39 -2.71
N ALA A 685 3.13 18.86 -1.72
CA ALA A 685 4.12 18.08 -0.99
C ALA A 685 3.96 18.39 0.50
N SER A 686 3.86 17.35 1.33
CA SER A 686 3.70 17.50 2.77
C SER A 686 4.89 18.20 3.43
N GLN A 687 4.67 18.79 4.60
CA GLN A 687 5.72 19.49 5.37
C GLN A 687 5.68 19.01 6.84
N PRO A 688 6.84 18.93 7.52
CA PRO A 688 8.17 19.36 7.11
C PRO A 688 8.98 18.33 6.31
N ASN A 689 8.59 17.05 6.31
CA ASN A 689 9.46 15.98 5.80
C ASN A 689 9.35 15.74 4.29
N ARG A 690 8.28 16.20 3.64
CA ARG A 690 7.97 15.89 2.24
C ARG A 690 7.90 14.39 1.98
N PHE A 691 7.10 13.68 2.78
CA PHE A 691 6.87 12.25 2.59
C PHE A 691 5.67 11.93 1.69
N VAL A 692 4.65 12.77 1.66
CA VAL A 692 3.47 12.56 0.80
C VAL A 692 3.48 13.57 -0.33
N PHE A 693 3.39 13.06 -1.56
CA PHE A 693 3.34 13.86 -2.76
C PHE A 693 2.02 13.62 -3.49
N ILE A 694 1.41 14.70 -3.96
CA ILE A 694 0.19 14.64 -4.77
C ILE A 694 0.48 15.29 -6.11
N TYR A 695 0.20 14.54 -7.17
CA TYR A 695 0.38 14.95 -8.55
C TYR A 695 -0.97 15.10 -9.23
N GLU A 696 -1.14 16.17 -10.00
CA GLU A 696 -2.23 16.32 -10.96
C GLU A 696 -1.83 15.60 -12.26
N VAL A 697 -2.77 14.82 -12.80
CA VAL A 697 -2.60 14.10 -14.07
C VAL A 697 -3.23 14.91 -15.19
N SER A 698 -2.39 15.35 -16.12
CA SER A 698 -2.80 16.02 -17.35
C SER A 698 -2.81 15.04 -18.51
N TYR A 699 -3.83 15.15 -19.36
CA TYR A 699 -3.94 14.38 -20.61
C TYR A 699 -3.80 15.35 -21.80
N PRO A 700 -2.61 15.90 -22.06
CA PRO A 700 -2.40 16.85 -23.14
C PRO A 700 -2.78 16.22 -24.48
N ALA A 701 -3.40 17.01 -25.35
CA ALA A 701 -3.68 16.59 -26.71
C ALA A 701 -2.38 16.54 -27.52
N LEU A 702 -2.26 15.52 -28.37
CA LEU A 702 -1.15 15.38 -29.28
C LEU A 702 -1.18 16.51 -30.31
N SER A 703 -0.05 17.17 -30.46
CA SER A 703 0.18 18.21 -31.45
C SER A 703 1.03 17.68 -32.59
N GLU A 704 0.61 18.00 -33.82
CA GLU A 704 1.31 17.65 -35.04
C GLU A 704 1.82 18.93 -35.69
N LEU A 705 3.12 18.94 -36.01
CA LEU A 705 3.79 20.06 -36.63
C LEU A 705 4.37 19.64 -37.97
N THR A 706 4.02 20.37 -39.02
CA THR A 706 4.49 20.12 -40.39
C THR A 706 5.36 21.28 -40.86
N LEU A 707 6.35 20.99 -41.70
CA LEU A 707 7.23 21.99 -42.32
C LEU A 707 7.36 21.69 -43.81
N SER A 708 7.44 22.72 -44.63
CA SER A 708 7.68 22.67 -46.07
C SER A 708 8.51 23.89 -46.50
N LEU A 709 9.34 23.68 -47.53
CA LEU A 709 10.21 24.71 -48.10
C LEU A 709 9.60 25.21 -49.42
N SER A 710 9.71 26.50 -49.70
CA SER A 710 9.37 27.02 -51.03
C SER A 710 10.30 26.51 -52.14
N LYS A 711 11.59 26.29 -51.80
CA LYS A 711 12.63 25.73 -52.68
C LYS A 711 13.62 24.93 -51.84
N SER A 712 14.11 23.80 -52.34
CA SER A 712 15.15 22.97 -51.71
C SER A 712 16.57 23.36 -52.12
N GLU A 713 16.71 24.08 -53.23
CA GLU A 713 17.99 24.61 -53.72
C GLU A 713 17.81 26.08 -54.10
N ILE A 714 18.72 26.93 -53.62
CA ILE A 714 18.69 28.38 -53.86
C ILE A 714 20.10 28.90 -54.17
N LEU A 715 20.17 30.07 -54.81
CA LEU A 715 21.42 30.79 -55.03
C LEU A 715 21.74 31.68 -53.83
N TYR A 716 23.03 31.90 -53.56
CA TYR A 716 23.47 32.83 -52.52
C TYR A 716 22.87 34.23 -52.75
N GLY A 717 22.13 34.73 -51.76
CA GLY A 717 21.40 36.00 -51.82
C GLY A 717 19.89 35.87 -52.10
N GLU A 718 19.38 34.68 -52.42
CA GLU A 718 17.93 34.42 -52.48
C GLU A 718 17.35 34.07 -51.10
N ALA A 719 16.15 34.59 -50.78
CA ALA A 719 15.42 34.21 -49.57
C ALA A 719 14.59 32.94 -49.81
N VAL A 720 14.47 32.11 -48.77
CA VAL A 720 13.60 30.91 -48.75
C VAL A 720 12.44 31.14 -47.79
N ASN A 721 11.23 30.79 -48.23
CA ASN A 721 10.04 30.82 -47.38
C ASN A 721 9.83 29.43 -46.77
N LEU A 722 9.79 29.40 -45.45
CA LEU A 722 9.53 28.24 -44.61
C LEU A 722 8.08 28.34 -44.17
N TYR A 723 7.24 27.39 -44.56
CA TYR A 723 5.83 27.39 -44.16
C TYR A 723 5.42 26.03 -43.63
N GLY A 724 4.41 26.01 -42.79
CA GLY A 724 3.98 24.79 -42.11
C GLY A 724 2.67 24.98 -41.39
N ARG A 725 2.21 23.92 -40.73
CA ARG A 725 0.96 23.93 -40.00
C ARG A 725 1.12 23.22 -38.66
N LEU A 726 0.64 23.87 -37.60
CA LEU A 726 0.50 23.31 -36.26
C LEU A 726 -0.95 22.93 -36.04
N THR A 727 -1.20 21.64 -35.79
CA THR A 727 -2.55 21.12 -35.55
C THR A 727 -2.60 20.24 -34.32
N SER A 728 -3.78 20.05 -33.74
CA SER A 728 -4.05 19.04 -32.72
C SER A 728 -5.38 18.38 -33.06
N LYS A 729 -5.40 17.06 -33.23
CA LYS A 729 -6.58 16.29 -33.69
C LYS A 729 -7.21 16.85 -34.98
N GLY A 730 -6.39 17.37 -35.89
CA GLY A 730 -6.84 17.94 -37.17
C GLY A 730 -7.30 19.41 -37.13
N GLU A 731 -7.46 20.01 -35.94
CA GLU A 731 -7.79 21.43 -35.80
C GLU A 731 -6.53 22.29 -35.72
N GLY A 732 -6.54 23.46 -36.36
CA GLY A 732 -5.41 24.40 -36.36
C GLY A 732 -5.29 25.15 -35.05
N LEU A 733 -4.08 25.19 -34.46
CA LEU A 733 -3.84 25.93 -33.23
C LEU A 733 -3.50 27.39 -33.54
N ASN A 734 -4.38 28.32 -33.17
CA ASN A 734 -4.21 29.76 -33.39
C ASN A 734 -3.30 30.41 -32.33
N ASN A 735 -2.55 31.43 -32.75
CA ASN A 735 -1.74 32.31 -31.91
C ASN A 735 -0.71 31.56 -31.04
N LYS A 736 -0.03 30.57 -31.64
CA LYS A 736 1.05 29.80 -31.01
C LYS A 736 2.38 30.14 -31.66
N LEU A 737 3.42 30.24 -30.84
CA LEU A 737 4.77 30.61 -31.27
C LEU A 737 5.55 29.36 -31.65
N VAL A 738 5.86 29.20 -32.94
CA VAL A 738 6.66 28.11 -33.50
C VAL A 738 8.08 28.61 -33.74
N THR A 739 9.07 27.87 -33.27
CA THR A 739 10.49 28.17 -33.48
C THR A 739 11.01 27.38 -34.66
N LEU A 740 11.74 28.02 -35.58
CA LEU A 740 12.44 27.34 -36.66
C LEU A 740 13.92 27.22 -36.33
N GLU A 741 14.48 26.05 -36.56
CA GLU A 741 15.86 25.71 -36.24
C GLU A 741 16.58 25.13 -37.47
N TYR A 742 17.89 25.37 -37.58
CA TYR A 742 18.74 24.75 -38.58
C TYR A 742 19.93 24.01 -37.96
N SER A 743 20.50 23.06 -38.70
CA SER A 743 21.72 22.33 -38.36
C SER A 743 22.66 22.26 -39.55
N LYS A 744 23.95 22.54 -39.33
CA LYS A 744 25.03 22.38 -40.32
C LYS A 744 25.75 21.03 -40.20
N ASP A 745 25.68 20.39 -39.03
CA ASP A 745 26.43 19.19 -38.68
C ASP A 745 25.57 17.91 -38.79
N GLY A 746 24.66 17.86 -39.75
CA GLY A 746 23.82 16.68 -39.97
C GLY A 746 22.82 16.36 -38.83
N GLY A 747 22.45 17.36 -38.02
CA GLY A 747 21.43 17.23 -36.96
C GLY A 747 21.95 17.03 -35.55
N LEU A 748 23.27 17.09 -35.31
CA LEU A 748 23.88 16.98 -33.98
C LEU A 748 23.63 18.23 -33.12
N THR A 749 23.73 19.41 -33.72
CA THR A 749 23.52 20.72 -33.08
C THR A 749 22.45 21.49 -33.85
N TRP A 750 21.57 22.20 -33.13
CA TRP A 750 20.47 22.97 -33.73
C TRP A 750 20.55 24.43 -33.28
N GLU A 751 20.60 25.35 -34.24
CA GLU A 751 20.63 26.79 -34.03
C GLU A 751 19.29 27.42 -34.43
N ASN A 752 18.87 28.47 -33.73
CA ASN A 752 17.59 29.13 -34.00
C ASN A 752 17.68 30.02 -35.25
N ILE A 753 16.79 29.81 -36.22
CA ILE A 753 16.55 30.73 -37.34
C ILE A 753 15.75 31.93 -36.85
N GLY A 754 14.64 31.66 -36.15
CA GLY A 754 13.67 32.66 -35.72
C GLY A 754 12.35 32.03 -35.25
N THR A 755 11.38 32.87 -34.90
CA THR A 755 10.07 32.45 -34.41
C THR A 755 8.94 33.01 -35.29
N SER A 756 7.87 32.25 -35.46
CA SER A 756 6.68 32.65 -36.22
C SER A 756 5.41 32.31 -35.43
N ILE A 757 4.38 33.15 -35.57
CA ILE A 757 3.08 32.97 -34.89
C ILE A 757 2.11 32.30 -35.85
N THR A 758 1.40 31.29 -35.38
CA THR A 758 0.39 30.58 -36.18
C THR A 758 -0.88 31.40 -36.38
N ALA A 759 -1.44 31.34 -37.59
CA ALA A 759 -2.72 31.91 -37.96
C ALA A 759 -3.90 31.06 -37.42
N ILE A 760 -5.14 31.51 -37.66
CA ILE A 760 -6.38 30.86 -37.18
C ILE A 760 -6.48 29.39 -37.59
N ASN A 761 -6.04 29.06 -38.79
CA ASN A 761 -6.02 27.70 -39.34
C ASN A 761 -4.79 26.87 -38.89
N GLY A 762 -3.93 27.42 -38.02
CA GLY A 762 -2.69 26.81 -37.56
C GLY A 762 -1.49 26.98 -38.49
N SER A 763 -1.61 27.69 -39.62
CA SER A 763 -0.49 27.87 -40.56
C SER A 763 0.49 28.94 -40.08
N TYR A 764 1.78 28.73 -40.30
CA TYR A 764 2.83 29.73 -40.05
C TYR A 764 3.72 29.87 -41.27
N VAL A 765 4.30 31.05 -41.46
CA VAL A 765 5.27 31.36 -42.53
C VAL A 765 6.41 32.16 -41.94
N TYR A 766 7.64 31.86 -42.37
CA TYR A 766 8.85 32.57 -42.00
C TYR A 766 9.77 32.69 -43.21
N SER A 767 10.27 33.89 -43.49
CA SER A 767 11.20 34.12 -44.59
C SER A 767 12.62 34.18 -44.05
N TRP A 768 13.53 33.38 -44.61
CA TRP A 768 14.91 33.27 -44.15
C TRP A 768 15.89 33.57 -45.29
N LEU A 769 16.96 34.32 -44.98
CA LEU A 769 18.06 34.61 -45.90
C LEU A 769 19.33 33.88 -45.43
N PRO A 770 19.56 32.63 -45.88
CA PRO A 770 20.69 31.81 -45.42
C PRO A 770 22.02 32.20 -46.07
N GLY A 771 23.13 31.86 -45.39
CA GLY A 771 24.46 31.87 -45.98
C GLY A 771 24.68 30.71 -46.95
N SER A 772 25.85 30.65 -47.59
CA SER A 772 26.21 29.53 -48.47
C SER A 772 26.49 28.26 -47.67
N GLY A 773 26.06 27.10 -48.19
CA GLY A 773 26.22 25.81 -47.52
C GLY A 773 24.99 24.91 -47.60
N VAL A 774 25.06 23.76 -46.92
CA VAL A 774 23.98 22.79 -46.79
C VAL A 774 23.43 22.86 -45.37
N TYR A 775 22.11 22.93 -45.23
CA TYR A 775 21.42 23.07 -43.95
C TYR A 775 20.33 22.00 -43.81
N LEU A 776 20.20 21.41 -42.62
CA LEU A 776 18.99 20.69 -42.22
C LEU A 776 18.10 21.63 -41.41
N ILE A 777 16.81 21.66 -41.71
CA ILE A 777 15.86 22.60 -41.12
C ILE A 777 14.71 21.81 -40.49
N ARG A 778 14.26 22.24 -39.31
CA ARG A 778 13.04 21.75 -38.67
C ARG A 778 12.30 22.88 -37.98
N SER A 779 11.01 22.71 -37.76
CA SER A 779 10.26 23.52 -36.82
C SER A 779 10.04 22.77 -35.52
N ARG A 780 9.99 23.54 -34.43
CA ARG A 780 9.80 23.08 -33.07
C ARG A 780 8.72 23.92 -32.43
N TRP A 781 7.78 23.25 -31.77
CA TRP A 781 6.83 23.89 -30.88
C TRP A 781 6.95 23.25 -29.50
N ASP A 782 7.21 24.07 -28.49
CA ASP A 782 7.47 23.59 -27.12
C ASP A 782 6.19 23.10 -26.38
N GLY A 783 5.01 23.20 -27.01
CA GLY A 783 3.73 22.79 -26.44
C GLY A 783 3.14 23.83 -25.49
N GLU A 784 2.03 23.47 -24.83
CA GLU A 784 1.45 24.25 -23.73
C GLU A 784 1.18 23.30 -22.57
N ALA A 785 1.86 23.53 -21.44
CA ALA A 785 1.82 22.64 -20.29
C ALA A 785 0.38 22.28 -19.88
N GLY A 786 0.10 20.99 -19.75
CA GLY A 786 -1.22 20.45 -19.40
C GLY A 786 -2.26 20.42 -20.51
N LYS A 787 -2.03 21.08 -21.67
CA LYS A 787 -2.99 21.12 -22.79
C LYS A 787 -2.48 20.47 -24.06
N TYR A 788 -1.24 20.71 -24.45
CA TYR A 788 -0.67 20.22 -25.70
C TYR A 788 0.77 19.76 -25.52
N THR A 789 1.12 18.64 -26.15
CA THR A 789 2.49 18.10 -26.10
C THR A 789 3.46 18.94 -26.93
N LYS A 790 4.76 18.75 -26.68
CA LYS A 790 5.82 19.25 -27.57
C LYS A 790 5.74 18.56 -28.93
N ALA A 791 5.98 19.31 -30.02
CA ALA A 791 6.00 18.78 -31.38
C ALA A 791 7.23 19.25 -32.16
N PHE A 792 7.73 18.36 -33.02
CA PHE A 792 8.78 18.65 -33.98
C PHE A 792 8.28 18.30 -35.38
N SER A 793 8.66 19.08 -36.38
CA SER A 793 8.44 18.69 -37.77
C SER A 793 9.45 17.65 -38.23
N GLN A 794 9.16 17.06 -39.39
CA GLN A 794 10.17 16.37 -40.18
C GLN A 794 11.33 17.32 -40.52
N THR A 795 12.53 16.77 -40.65
CA THR A 795 13.74 17.50 -41.04
C THR A 795 13.85 17.59 -42.56
N LEU A 796 14.09 18.79 -43.10
CA LEU A 796 14.23 19.03 -44.54
C LEU A 796 15.61 19.60 -44.86
N SER A 797 16.18 19.25 -46.01
CA SER A 797 17.49 19.75 -46.47
C SER A 797 17.35 20.96 -47.40
N LEU A 798 18.20 21.98 -47.20
CA LEU A 798 18.33 23.15 -48.07
C LEU A 798 19.79 23.31 -48.53
N THR A 799 20.01 23.46 -49.83
CA THR A 799 21.34 23.71 -50.42
C THR A 799 21.41 25.13 -50.99
N VAL A 800 22.43 25.90 -50.58
CA VAL A 800 22.67 27.27 -51.07
C VAL A 800 23.95 27.30 -51.90
N SER A 801 23.83 27.50 -53.20
CA SER A 801 24.93 27.47 -54.17
C SER A 801 25.53 28.87 -54.43
N ASN A 802 26.87 28.97 -54.52
CA ASN A 802 27.55 30.21 -54.86
C ASN A 802 27.44 30.49 -56.36
N ALA A 803 26.88 31.63 -56.75
CA ALA A 803 26.87 32.07 -58.14
C ALA A 803 28.31 32.33 -58.63
N SER A 804 28.66 31.76 -59.80
CA SER A 804 29.98 31.85 -60.42
C SER A 804 30.38 33.31 -60.77
N LEU A 805 31.54 33.75 -60.29
CA LEU A 805 32.13 35.09 -60.50
C LEU A 805 33.04 35.12 -61.74
N LEU A 806 32.78 36.01 -62.71
CA LEU A 806 33.59 36.22 -63.93
C LEU A 806 34.67 37.30 -63.73
N LEU A 807 35.95 36.98 -63.97
CA LEU A 807 37.10 37.91 -63.99
C LEU A 807 37.60 38.10 -65.43
N ASN A 808 37.50 39.31 -66.00
CA ASN A 808 37.84 39.57 -67.40
C ASN A 808 39.18 40.34 -67.53
N LEU A 809 40.06 39.91 -68.45
CA LEU A 809 41.38 40.51 -68.70
C LEU A 809 41.55 40.83 -70.20
N SER A 810 41.94 42.07 -70.50
CA SER A 810 42.22 42.57 -71.85
C SER A 810 43.62 43.17 -71.97
N LEU A 811 44.24 42.97 -73.15
CA LEU A 811 45.57 43.49 -73.51
C LEU A 811 45.45 44.33 -74.78
N THR A 812 45.91 45.58 -74.74
CA THR A 812 45.85 46.51 -75.87
C THR A 812 47.20 47.22 -76.08
N PRO A 813 47.90 47.02 -77.22
CA PRO A 813 47.64 46.06 -78.30
C PRO A 813 48.07 44.61 -77.96
N SER A 814 47.46 43.61 -78.61
CA SER A 814 47.77 42.18 -78.42
C SER A 814 49.06 41.72 -79.15
N SER A 815 49.64 42.58 -79.99
CA SER A 815 50.97 42.40 -80.59
C SER A 815 51.68 43.75 -80.71
N LEU A 816 52.96 43.81 -80.35
CA LEU A 816 53.76 45.05 -80.34
C LEU A 816 55.22 44.79 -80.71
N ASN A 817 55.95 45.84 -81.10
CA ASN A 817 57.38 45.78 -81.36
C ASN A 817 58.18 46.00 -80.07
N LEU A 818 59.35 45.36 -79.96
CA LEU A 818 60.24 45.51 -78.79
C LEU A 818 60.51 46.99 -78.49
N GLY A 819 60.10 47.46 -77.32
CA GLY A 819 60.23 48.87 -76.92
C GLY A 819 58.90 49.62 -76.78
N GLU A 820 57.80 49.09 -77.30
CA GLU A 820 56.45 49.64 -77.16
C GLU A 820 55.75 49.18 -75.87
N ASN A 821 54.78 49.97 -75.41
CA ASN A 821 54.02 49.72 -74.18
C ASN A 821 52.72 48.95 -74.49
N VAL A 822 52.35 48.00 -73.65
CA VAL A 822 51.01 47.38 -73.62
C VAL A 822 50.21 47.87 -72.42
N GLU A 823 48.96 48.24 -72.64
CA GLU A 823 48.00 48.47 -71.56
C GLU A 823 47.29 47.15 -71.20
N ILE A 824 47.28 46.83 -69.91
CA ILE A 824 46.61 45.67 -69.33
C ILE A 824 45.46 46.19 -68.48
N GLU A 825 44.24 45.77 -68.82
CA GLU A 825 43.03 46.12 -68.10
C GLU A 825 42.35 44.87 -67.55
N VAL A 826 41.99 44.92 -66.26
CA VAL A 826 41.28 43.85 -65.55
C VAL A 826 39.97 44.42 -65.02
N SER A 827 38.86 43.77 -65.34
CA SER A 827 37.53 44.13 -64.82
C SER A 827 36.90 42.98 -64.05
N SER A 828 36.28 43.31 -62.90
CA SER A 828 35.60 42.34 -62.03
C SER A 828 34.39 42.98 -61.36
N LEU A 829 33.32 42.19 -61.17
CA LEU A 829 32.18 42.59 -60.35
C LEU A 829 32.49 42.56 -58.84
N THR A 830 33.59 41.92 -58.43
CA THR A 830 34.03 41.82 -57.03
C THR A 830 35.28 42.63 -56.74
N GLN A 831 35.24 43.36 -55.63
CA GLN A 831 36.39 44.13 -55.13
C GLN A 831 37.40 43.20 -54.46
N GLY A 832 38.69 43.44 -54.74
CA GLY A 832 39.79 42.68 -54.15
C GLY A 832 41.14 43.13 -54.67
N ASN A 833 42.18 42.43 -54.23
CA ASN A 833 43.55 42.67 -54.67
C ASN A 833 43.82 41.87 -55.94
N VAL A 834 44.15 42.55 -57.02
CA VAL A 834 44.53 41.95 -58.30
C VAL A 834 46.05 41.86 -58.38
N THR A 835 46.54 40.68 -58.73
CA THR A 835 47.94 40.45 -59.10
C THR A 835 47.98 40.04 -60.57
N ILE A 836 48.68 40.79 -61.41
CA ILE A 836 48.91 40.42 -62.81
C ILE A 836 50.20 39.61 -62.88
N GLN A 837 50.16 38.50 -63.59
CA GLN A 837 51.30 37.61 -63.79
C GLN A 837 51.54 37.38 -65.28
N TYR A 838 52.79 37.21 -65.67
CA TYR A 838 53.16 36.75 -66.99
C TYR A 838 53.97 35.45 -66.94
N SER A 839 53.97 34.71 -68.04
CA SER A 839 54.73 33.47 -68.21
C SER A 839 55.20 33.37 -69.66
N LEU A 840 56.37 32.76 -69.88
CA LEU A 840 56.88 32.47 -71.23
C LEU A 840 56.54 31.04 -71.68
N ASP A 841 56.22 30.15 -70.74
CA ASP A 841 56.02 28.71 -70.94
C ASP A 841 54.65 28.21 -70.45
N LYS A 842 53.79 29.09 -69.93
CA LYS A 842 52.52 28.83 -69.22
C LYS A 842 52.66 28.05 -67.90
N VAL A 843 53.87 27.69 -67.49
CA VAL A 843 54.13 26.89 -66.28
C VAL A 843 54.71 27.76 -65.18
N ASN A 844 55.75 28.54 -65.49
CA ASN A 844 56.42 29.43 -64.56
C ASN A 844 55.83 30.84 -64.68
N TRP A 845 55.16 31.30 -63.61
CA TRP A 845 54.45 32.57 -63.57
C TRP A 845 55.20 33.59 -62.72
N PHE A 846 55.48 34.76 -63.29
CA PHE A 846 56.16 35.88 -62.64
C PHE A 846 55.19 37.02 -62.38
N ASN A 847 55.24 37.61 -61.19
CA ASN A 847 54.39 38.76 -60.83
C ASN A 847 54.87 40.00 -61.58
N LEU A 848 53.96 40.64 -62.30
CA LEU A 848 54.19 41.86 -63.06
C LEU A 848 53.88 43.08 -62.16
N THR A 849 52.65 43.16 -61.67
CA THR A 849 52.19 44.23 -60.76
C THR A 849 51.09 43.71 -59.84
N LYS A 850 50.90 44.42 -58.73
CA LYS A 850 49.78 44.23 -57.79
C LYS A 850 49.04 45.55 -57.61
N GLY A 851 47.73 45.48 -57.49
CA GLY A 851 46.91 46.65 -57.22
C GLY A 851 45.53 46.29 -56.68
N THR A 852 44.76 47.30 -56.34
CA THR A 852 43.36 47.18 -55.92
C THR A 852 42.46 47.63 -57.05
N LEU A 853 41.33 46.95 -57.25
CA LEU A 853 40.30 47.41 -58.18
C LEU A 853 39.64 48.69 -57.63
N THR A 854 39.83 49.82 -58.32
CA THR A 854 39.12 51.07 -58.06
C THR A 854 38.03 51.22 -59.11
N GLN A 855 36.77 51.38 -58.70
CA GLN A 855 35.60 51.39 -59.61
C GLN A 855 35.52 50.16 -60.53
N ASN A 856 35.78 48.97 -59.98
CA ASN A 856 35.68 47.66 -60.67
C ASN A 856 36.64 47.44 -61.85
N ILE A 857 37.62 48.33 -62.04
CA ILE A 857 38.61 48.25 -63.11
C ILE A 857 40.02 48.48 -62.52
N PHE A 858 41.01 47.74 -63.03
CA PHE A 858 42.43 47.96 -62.74
C PHE A 858 43.19 48.03 -64.06
N LYS A 859 43.87 49.15 -64.30
CA LYS A 859 44.67 49.39 -65.51
C LYS A 859 46.14 49.55 -65.13
N THR A 860 47.02 48.94 -65.92
CA THR A 860 48.47 49.12 -65.79
C THR A 860 49.14 49.10 -67.15
N ILE A 861 50.32 49.69 -67.25
CA ILE A 861 51.11 49.72 -68.48
C ILE A 861 52.36 48.88 -68.25
N TRP A 862 52.66 47.99 -69.19
CA TRP A 862 53.83 47.13 -69.14
C TRP A 862 54.67 47.27 -70.42
N LYS A 863 55.99 47.21 -70.28
CA LYS A 863 56.95 47.25 -71.38
C LYS A 863 57.79 45.97 -71.36
N PRO A 864 57.54 45.01 -72.27
CA PRO A 864 58.31 43.77 -72.32
C PRO A 864 59.77 44.01 -72.72
N GLU A 865 60.72 43.44 -71.96
CA GLU A 865 62.16 43.68 -72.14
C GLU A 865 62.82 42.78 -73.20
N LYS A 866 62.18 41.68 -73.59
CA LYS A 866 62.71 40.72 -74.57
C LYS A 866 61.66 40.38 -75.64
N PRO A 867 62.07 40.09 -76.88
CA PRO A 867 61.15 39.59 -77.90
C PRO A 867 60.70 38.16 -77.56
N GLY A 868 59.44 37.83 -77.80
CA GLY A 868 58.86 36.53 -77.45
C GLY A 868 57.34 36.55 -77.31
N THR A 869 56.78 35.36 -77.06
CA THR A 869 55.34 35.20 -76.76
C THR A 869 55.15 35.17 -75.25
N TYR A 870 54.40 36.12 -74.71
CA TYR A 870 54.09 36.23 -73.29
C TYR A 870 52.64 35.83 -73.04
N TYR A 871 52.43 35.02 -72.01
CA TYR A 871 51.10 34.63 -71.53
C TYR A 871 50.81 35.40 -70.25
N VAL A 872 49.73 36.18 -70.23
CA VAL A 872 49.36 37.06 -69.12
C VAL A 872 48.05 36.58 -68.49
N LYS A 873 47.99 36.51 -67.17
CA LYS A 873 46.78 36.25 -66.39
C LYS A 873 46.67 37.21 -65.21
N ALA A 874 45.45 37.48 -64.76
CA ALA A 874 45.19 38.17 -63.50
C ALA A 874 44.68 37.20 -62.44
N LEU A 875 45.08 37.44 -61.20
CA LEU A 875 44.61 36.72 -60.03
C LEU A 875 44.00 37.73 -59.05
N LEU A 876 42.71 37.61 -58.80
CA LEU A 876 41.96 38.40 -57.82
C LEU A 876 41.86 37.62 -56.51
N VAL A 877 42.29 38.22 -55.40
CA VAL A 877 42.00 37.72 -54.06
C VAL A 877 40.93 38.62 -53.45
N THR A 878 39.76 38.04 -53.15
CA THR A 878 38.65 38.77 -52.50
C THR A 878 38.97 39.05 -51.03
N LYS A 879 38.24 39.98 -50.40
CA LYS A 879 38.39 40.25 -48.96
C LYS A 879 38.11 39.03 -48.07
N GLU A 880 37.36 38.05 -48.57
CA GLU A 880 37.00 36.81 -47.88
C GLU A 880 38.04 35.68 -48.07
N GLY A 881 39.15 35.96 -48.77
CA GLY A 881 40.27 35.04 -48.94
C GLY A 881 40.17 34.07 -50.12
N SER A 882 39.10 34.12 -50.91
CA SER A 882 38.98 33.32 -52.13
C SER A 882 39.81 33.90 -53.28
N SER A 883 40.60 33.07 -53.95
CA SER A 883 41.39 33.46 -55.13
C SER A 883 40.70 33.05 -56.44
N ILE A 884 40.67 33.97 -57.41
CA ILE A 884 40.03 33.81 -58.72
C ILE A 884 41.05 34.17 -59.79
N SER A 885 41.24 33.34 -60.81
CA SER A 885 42.13 33.61 -61.94
C SER A 885 41.35 33.94 -63.21
N SER A 886 41.83 34.89 -64.00
CA SER A 886 41.29 35.19 -65.33
C SER A 886 41.69 34.12 -66.35
N GLU A 887 41.04 34.14 -67.51
CA GLU A 887 41.60 33.50 -68.70
C GLU A 887 42.99 34.07 -69.04
N ILE A 888 43.84 33.22 -69.62
CA ILE A 888 45.19 33.59 -70.06
C ILE A 888 45.09 34.30 -71.41
N LYS A 889 45.58 35.53 -71.50
CA LYS A 889 45.74 36.24 -72.78
C LYS A 889 47.18 36.14 -73.28
N THR A 890 47.34 36.14 -74.59
CA THR A 890 48.65 36.02 -75.25
C THR A 890 49.06 37.37 -75.81
N LEU A 891 50.28 37.81 -75.53
CA LEU A 891 50.93 39.01 -76.06
C LEU A 891 52.12 38.59 -76.91
N ILE A 892 52.18 39.04 -78.16
CA ILE A 892 53.29 38.73 -79.07
C ILE A 892 54.19 39.95 -79.22
N VAL A 893 55.45 39.83 -78.80
CA VAL A 893 56.46 40.89 -78.91
C VAL A 893 57.44 40.54 -80.02
N LYS A 894 57.40 41.33 -81.11
CA LYS A 894 58.24 41.11 -82.29
C LYS A 894 59.58 41.84 -82.15
N THR A 895 60.64 41.27 -82.71
CA THR A 895 61.90 42.01 -82.96
C THR A 895 61.59 43.05 -84.04
N GLY A 896 61.50 44.32 -83.64
CA GLY A 896 61.35 45.44 -84.57
C GLY A 896 62.57 45.63 -85.43
#